data_AF-A0A1G8AGW9-F1
#
_entry.id   AF-A0A1G8AGW9-F1
#
_cell.length_a   1.000
_cell.length_b   1.000
_cell.length_c   1.000
_cell.angle_alpha   90.00
_cell.angle_beta   90.00
_cell.angle_gamma   90.00
#
_symmetry.space_group_name_H-M   'P 1'
#
loop_
_entity.id
_entity.type
_entity.pdbx_description
1 polymer ?
#
loop_
_entity_poly.entity_id
_entity_poly.type
_entity_poly.pdbx_seq_one_letter_code
_entity_poly.pdbx_strand_id
1 'polypeptide(L)'
;MAPVEFTVTGGEGSPLDFVAVLTRSSSLVVITDPGGWAQVSQGLTPGFAASTTVVTRVRPLRCAVLDLRHFPSPDALPSVADVPGDVVALHDTRSWDSAPLVAALRRLGRPVVLFTAVHTWVSGVDPASMLVGWSAPHVVLARPLRPGEARVEDALWQFRELERRRMVTYTALPAPPPPLDRAVTVVVALPGATEGIAGALRPGADYEVWVRVGEVAVPLPADLELRAVLGMNGRDVRSETFVLPVEGGSPWVSFAVTTPYASVPWGGELVIYRGAVPVHVQQVVLPVGGGESRIRQRLRLSRTFADLGPLSSRLASVLVLGERALVTDGGTPRWTALDTPLRLPPVTGFDHWYGKDFPSCCEDLAAFALRGAALHAQLFPDGVGVRRGGVITVAGETRVPWAAVYDLPFTEGPYRLCSSVARFGPFGAGGPVPARCPEPDHSGNVLCPFGFWGLSSVLEQPAGPLAWQVAPAQRQVRVALAVDPALDRALTQRHVAELMSFLPPDTISSAYVSPSGLSRALAEERADVLHLVYDEGVLETVEVEGWPHRPLVVTTSPAAHLVDALVNGAGAAGVICPEVPVDQGMAGWAGGMLLARLAGGMPAGEAVRQTRWEMLGRGNVLGLALTLHAGADLRLR
;
A
#
# COMPACT_ATOMS: atom_id res chain seq x y z
N MET A 1 -38.68 -4.72 36.47
CA MET A 1 -37.92 -5.84 35.86
C MET A 1 -36.56 -5.93 36.54
N ALA A 2 -36.03 -7.14 36.73
CA ALA A 2 -34.81 -7.43 37.51
C ALA A 2 -33.56 -6.66 37.02
N PRO A 3 -32.57 -6.38 37.88
CA PRO A 3 -31.32 -5.75 37.46
C PRO A 3 -30.59 -6.72 36.52
N VAL A 4 -30.55 -6.38 35.23
CA VAL A 4 -29.67 -7.05 34.28
C VAL A 4 -28.47 -6.13 34.10
N GLU A 5 -27.32 -6.54 34.65
CA GLU A 5 -26.02 -5.97 34.24
C GLU A 5 -25.81 -6.31 32.76
N PHE A 6 -25.94 -5.31 31.89
CA PHE A 6 -25.48 -5.43 30.51
C PHE A 6 -24.04 -4.94 30.42
N THR A 7 -23.12 -5.89 30.30
CA THR A 7 -21.74 -5.65 29.89
C THR A 7 -21.73 -5.37 28.38
N VAL A 8 -21.42 -4.13 27.96
CA VAL A 8 -21.21 -3.82 26.55
C VAL A 8 -19.80 -4.24 26.16
N THR A 9 -19.67 -5.43 25.59
CA THR A 9 -18.42 -5.91 24.98
C THR A 9 -18.28 -5.34 23.58
N GLY A 10 -17.48 -4.29 23.42
CA GLY A 10 -16.73 -4.11 22.18
C GLY A 10 -15.76 -5.29 22.02
N GLY A 11 -15.50 -5.74 20.79
CA GLY A 11 -14.62 -6.88 20.53
C GLY A 11 -13.33 -6.84 21.34
N GLU A 12 -13.06 -7.97 22.00
CA GLU A 12 -11.88 -8.32 22.80
C GLU A 12 -11.42 -7.30 23.87
N GLY A 13 -12.12 -7.34 25.02
CA GLY A 13 -11.41 -7.67 26.26
C GLY A 13 -10.90 -6.53 27.14
N SER A 14 -11.44 -5.32 27.08
CA SER A 14 -11.23 -4.34 28.16
C SER A 14 -12.51 -3.59 28.51
N PRO A 15 -12.85 -3.47 29.81
CA PRO A 15 -13.93 -2.59 30.23
C PRO A 15 -13.56 -1.16 29.82
N LEU A 16 -14.41 -0.50 29.04
CA LEU A 16 -14.26 0.93 28.81
C LEU A 16 -14.59 1.64 30.12
N ASP A 17 -13.58 2.19 30.78
CA ASP A 17 -13.78 3.10 31.90
C ASP A 17 -14.29 4.43 31.35
N PHE A 18 -15.56 4.74 31.59
CA PHE A 18 -16.18 5.97 31.13
C PHE A 18 -15.93 7.10 32.13
N VAL A 19 -15.40 8.23 31.65
CA VAL A 19 -15.16 9.42 32.49
C VAL A 19 -16.04 10.58 32.03
N ALA A 20 -17.02 10.93 32.86
CA ALA A 20 -17.82 12.14 32.67
C ALA A 20 -17.27 13.29 33.52
N VAL A 21 -17.25 14.48 32.95
CA VAL A 21 -16.82 15.72 33.57
C VAL A 21 -17.98 16.71 33.53
N LEU A 22 -18.61 17.00 34.66
CA LEU A 22 -19.74 17.93 34.68
C LEU A 22 -19.29 19.29 35.19
N THR A 23 -19.62 20.35 34.44
CA THR A 23 -19.51 21.75 34.93
C THR A 23 -20.91 22.30 35.23
N ARG A 24 -21.02 23.35 36.04
CA ARG A 24 -22.32 23.93 36.44
C ARG A 24 -23.17 24.45 35.26
N SER A 25 -22.54 24.76 34.13
CA SER A 25 -23.18 25.32 32.94
C SER A 25 -23.22 24.37 31.75
N SER A 26 -22.53 23.22 31.81
CA SER A 26 -22.34 22.31 30.67
C SER A 26 -21.98 20.91 31.16
N SER A 27 -22.63 19.88 30.60
CA SER A 27 -22.28 18.48 30.89
C SER A 27 -21.27 18.00 29.84
N LEU A 28 -20.07 17.58 30.25
CA LEU A 28 -19.05 17.00 29.38
C LEU A 28 -18.95 15.49 29.66
N VAL A 29 -18.92 14.66 28.62
CA VAL A 29 -18.65 13.22 28.74
C VAL A 29 -17.55 12.88 27.75
N VAL A 30 -16.45 12.30 28.24
CA VAL A 30 -15.28 11.93 27.43
C VAL A 30 -15.16 10.42 27.43
N ILE A 31 -15.10 9.81 26.25
CA ILE A 31 -14.94 8.36 26.08
C ILE A 31 -13.65 8.15 25.29
N THR A 32 -12.63 7.56 25.91
CA THR A 32 -11.32 7.30 25.28
C THR A 32 -10.90 5.86 25.52
N ASP A 33 -10.01 5.34 24.67
CA ASP A 33 -9.17 4.19 25.01
C ASP A 33 -8.03 4.61 25.96
N PRO A 34 -7.26 3.68 26.55
CA PRO A 34 -6.17 4.03 27.46
C PRO A 34 -5.10 4.94 26.84
N GLY A 35 -4.89 4.86 25.52
CA GLY A 35 -3.94 5.68 24.76
C GLY A 35 -4.37 7.15 24.65
N GLY A 36 -5.66 7.41 24.40
CA GLY A 36 -6.24 8.74 24.41
C GLY A 36 -6.23 9.37 25.81
N TRP A 37 -6.38 8.57 26.87
CA TRP A 37 -6.28 9.05 28.25
C TRP A 37 -4.88 9.54 28.60
N ALA A 38 -3.82 8.88 28.11
CA ALA A 38 -2.44 9.32 28.33
C ALA A 38 -2.17 10.73 27.76
N GLN A 39 -2.78 11.07 26.62
CA GLN A 39 -2.66 12.40 26.01
C GLN A 39 -3.47 13.47 26.75
N VAL A 40 -4.67 13.13 27.24
CA VAL A 40 -5.53 14.07 27.99
C VAL A 40 -4.98 14.34 29.40
N SER A 41 -4.48 13.30 30.07
CA SER A 41 -3.91 13.38 31.42
C SER A 41 -2.57 14.13 31.49
N GLN A 42 -1.85 14.23 30.35
CA GLN A 42 -0.61 15.00 30.25
C GLN A 42 -0.81 16.53 30.12
N GLY A 43 -2.06 17.01 30.16
CA GLY A 43 -2.35 18.45 30.21
C GLY A 43 -2.03 19.15 28.89
N LEU A 44 -3.01 19.21 28.00
CA LEU A 44 -2.94 19.92 26.72
C LEU A 44 -2.22 21.27 26.81
N THR A 45 -1.16 21.45 26.02
CA THR A 45 -1.16 22.48 24.96
C THR A 45 -0.07 22.19 23.90
N PRO A 46 -0.42 22.22 22.60
CA PRO A 46 0.00 23.39 21.83
C PRO A 46 -1.04 23.89 20.80
N GLY A 47 -1.27 25.21 20.77
CA GLY A 47 -2.01 25.85 19.67
C GLY A 47 -2.65 27.21 19.98
N PHE A 48 -2.95 27.54 21.24
CA PHE A 48 -3.38 28.88 21.63
C PHE A 48 -2.65 29.36 22.87
N ALA A 49 -2.14 30.59 22.82
CA ALA A 49 -1.76 31.33 24.02
C ALA A 49 -3.04 31.72 24.76
N ALA A 50 -3.47 30.88 25.71
CA ALA A 50 -4.45 31.26 26.70
C ALA A 50 -3.94 30.83 28.07
N SER A 51 -3.28 31.76 28.76
CA SER A 51 -3.05 31.68 30.19
C SER A 51 -4.41 31.73 30.90
N THR A 52 -5.06 30.60 31.12
CA THR A 52 -6.09 30.44 32.17
C THR A 52 -6.32 28.96 32.45
N THR A 53 -5.89 28.53 33.62
CA THR A 53 -6.10 27.18 34.17
C THR A 53 -7.58 27.02 34.50
N VAL A 54 -8.27 26.06 33.86
CA VAL A 54 -9.65 25.69 34.25
C VAL A 54 -9.57 24.51 35.21
N VAL A 55 -10.07 24.70 36.44
CA VAL A 55 -10.14 23.62 37.44
C VAL A 55 -11.40 22.79 37.20
N THR A 56 -11.23 21.51 36.89
CA THR A 56 -12.32 20.57 36.64
C THR A 56 -12.44 19.54 37.77
N ARG A 57 -13.66 19.28 38.24
CA ARG A 57 -13.97 18.18 39.18
C ARG A 57 -14.64 17.05 38.42
N VAL A 58 -14.24 15.82 38.72
CA VAL A 58 -14.71 14.60 38.04
C VAL A 58 -15.46 13.74 39.06
N ARG A 59 -16.60 13.15 38.65
CA ARG A 59 -17.35 12.18 39.46
C ARG A 59 -17.81 11.01 38.58
N PRO A 60 -17.70 9.76 39.05
CA PRO A 60 -18.28 8.60 38.36
C PRO A 60 -19.81 8.62 38.41
N LEU A 61 -20.45 8.34 37.28
CA LEU A 61 -21.91 8.32 37.11
C LEU A 61 -22.38 6.91 36.73
N ARG A 62 -23.53 6.48 37.26
CA ARG A 62 -24.17 5.23 36.84
C ARG A 62 -25.04 5.45 35.62
N CYS A 63 -24.70 4.79 34.51
CA CYS A 63 -25.41 4.94 33.24
C CYS A 63 -26.39 3.78 33.01
N ALA A 64 -27.65 4.09 32.70
CA ALA A 64 -28.66 3.12 32.30
C ALA A 64 -28.85 3.19 30.80
N VAL A 65 -28.57 2.11 30.07
CA VAL A 65 -28.68 2.10 28.60
C VAL A 65 -30.03 1.49 28.19
N LEU A 66 -30.83 2.25 27.46
CA LEU A 66 -32.05 1.78 26.82
C LEU A 66 -31.77 1.55 25.33
N ASP A 67 -31.61 0.28 24.93
CA ASP A 67 -31.37 -0.10 23.53
C ASP A 67 -32.69 -0.34 22.81
N LEU A 68 -33.02 0.56 21.88
CA LEU A 68 -34.30 0.57 21.18
C LEU A 68 -34.41 -0.54 20.14
N ARG A 69 -33.31 -1.24 19.82
CA ARG A 69 -33.32 -2.38 18.89
C ARG A 69 -34.12 -3.57 19.38
N HIS A 70 -34.47 -3.63 20.67
CA HIS A 70 -35.22 -4.75 21.24
C HIS A 70 -36.74 -4.55 21.30
N PHE A 71 -37.25 -3.37 20.90
CA PHE A 71 -38.69 -3.07 20.98
C PHE A 71 -39.24 -2.80 19.60
N PRO A 72 -40.34 -3.42 19.13
CA PRO A 72 -40.78 -3.29 17.74
C PRO A 72 -41.43 -1.93 17.40
N SER A 73 -41.90 -1.16 18.39
CA SER A 73 -42.58 0.15 18.21
C SER A 73 -42.53 1.00 19.50
N PRO A 74 -42.95 2.29 19.47
CA PRO A 74 -42.90 3.15 20.66
C PRO A 74 -43.83 2.70 21.75
N ASP A 75 -45.01 2.25 21.34
CA ASP A 75 -46.06 1.82 22.26
C ASP A 75 -45.70 0.49 22.96
N ALA A 76 -44.71 -0.25 22.44
CA ALA A 76 -44.17 -1.46 23.05
C ALA A 76 -43.07 -1.18 24.10
N LEU A 77 -42.68 0.08 24.30
CA LEU A 77 -41.68 0.43 25.30
C LEU A 77 -42.24 0.30 26.72
N PRO A 78 -41.46 -0.24 27.67
CA PRO A 78 -41.88 -0.24 29.08
C PRO A 78 -41.98 1.21 29.59
N SER A 79 -42.82 1.41 30.61
CA SER A 79 -42.91 2.71 31.30
C SER A 79 -41.52 3.18 31.74
N VAL A 80 -41.06 4.29 31.17
CA VAL A 80 -39.70 4.79 31.33
C VAL A 80 -39.46 5.39 32.72
N ALA A 81 -40.53 5.62 33.49
CA ALA A 81 -40.47 6.11 34.86
C ALA A 81 -39.66 5.23 35.81
N ASP A 82 -39.48 3.94 35.47
CA ASP A 82 -38.86 2.95 36.35
C ASP A 82 -37.38 2.66 36.04
N VAL A 83 -36.74 3.35 35.08
CA VAL A 83 -35.34 3.09 34.70
C VAL A 83 -34.35 3.62 35.77
N PRO A 84 -33.55 2.77 36.44
CA PRO A 84 -32.62 3.21 37.50
C PRO A 84 -31.27 3.67 36.93
N GLY A 85 -30.76 4.85 37.32
CA GLY A 85 -29.44 5.36 36.91
C GLY A 85 -29.29 6.89 37.05
N ASP A 86 -28.06 7.39 37.20
CA ASP A 86 -27.73 8.83 37.28
C ASP A 86 -27.84 9.50 35.89
N VAL A 87 -27.57 8.74 34.83
CA VAL A 87 -27.63 9.16 33.42
C VAL A 87 -28.36 8.06 32.64
N VAL A 88 -29.23 8.43 31.69
CA VAL A 88 -29.88 7.46 30.80
C VAL A 88 -29.31 7.60 29.40
N ALA A 89 -28.70 6.54 28.90
CA ALA A 89 -28.17 6.44 27.56
C ALA A 89 -29.22 5.79 26.63
N LEU A 90 -29.53 6.41 25.50
CA LEU A 90 -30.43 5.87 24.49
C LEU A 90 -29.61 5.36 23.32
N HIS A 91 -29.66 4.06 23.03
CA HIS A 91 -29.00 3.48 21.86
C HIS A 91 -30.04 3.20 20.78
N ASP A 92 -30.00 3.97 19.68
CA ASP A 92 -30.96 3.88 18.58
C ASP A 92 -30.23 3.70 17.23
N THR A 93 -30.63 2.67 16.49
CA THR A 93 -30.13 2.39 15.13
C THR A 93 -31.27 2.26 14.12
N ARG A 94 -32.49 2.69 14.47
CA ARG A 94 -33.67 2.62 13.59
C ARG A 94 -34.12 4.01 13.16
N SER A 95 -34.94 4.08 12.11
CA SER A 95 -35.36 5.31 11.40
C SER A 95 -36.71 5.90 11.84
N TRP A 96 -37.08 5.74 13.11
CA TRP A 96 -38.30 6.26 13.70
C TRP A 96 -38.04 7.48 14.59
N ASP A 97 -39.04 8.36 14.73
CA ASP A 97 -38.94 9.58 15.52
C ASP A 97 -38.85 9.27 17.02
N SER A 98 -37.65 9.46 17.59
CA SER A 98 -37.36 9.25 19.01
C SER A 98 -37.60 10.49 19.88
N ALA A 99 -38.02 11.62 19.30
CA ALA A 99 -38.27 12.87 20.05
C ALA A 99 -39.32 12.71 21.18
N PRO A 100 -40.45 11.99 21.02
CA PRO A 100 -41.39 11.77 22.10
C PRO A 100 -40.78 11.01 23.30
N LEU A 101 -39.89 10.06 23.01
CA LEU A 101 -39.19 9.27 24.03
C LEU A 101 -38.13 10.09 24.77
N VAL A 102 -37.33 10.88 24.04
CA VAL A 102 -36.36 11.81 24.65
C VAL A 102 -37.08 12.83 25.53
N ALA A 103 -38.23 13.35 25.10
CA ALA A 103 -39.06 14.23 25.90
C ALA A 103 -39.60 13.54 27.16
N ALA A 104 -40.04 12.28 27.06
CA ALA A 104 -40.49 11.50 28.21
C ALA A 104 -39.35 11.23 29.22
N LEU A 105 -38.16 10.86 28.74
CA LEU A 105 -36.96 10.65 29.56
C LEU A 105 -36.51 11.92 30.27
N ARG A 106 -36.58 13.08 29.60
CA ARG A 106 -36.25 14.38 30.23
C ARG A 106 -37.21 14.75 31.36
N ARG A 107 -38.48 14.35 31.29
CA ARG A 107 -39.44 14.57 32.39
C ARG A 107 -39.06 13.82 33.67
N LEU A 108 -38.13 12.85 33.59
CA LEU A 108 -37.54 12.19 34.77
C LEU A 108 -36.53 13.07 35.51
N GLY A 109 -36.16 14.23 34.96
CA GLY A 109 -35.23 15.19 35.57
C GLY A 109 -33.77 14.76 35.56
N ARG A 110 -33.39 13.80 34.70
CA ARG A 110 -32.03 13.25 34.60
C ARG A 110 -31.35 13.62 33.28
N PRO A 111 -30.01 13.71 33.23
CA PRO A 111 -29.27 13.87 31.97
C PRO A 111 -29.50 12.66 31.06
N VAL A 112 -29.84 12.92 29.80
CA VAL A 112 -30.05 11.89 28.77
C VAL A 112 -28.93 12.00 27.75
N VAL A 113 -28.20 10.91 27.53
CA VAL A 113 -27.13 10.82 26.52
C VAL A 113 -27.65 9.98 25.35
N LEU A 114 -27.51 10.48 24.14
CA LEU A 114 -27.99 9.81 22.93
C LEU A 114 -26.80 9.15 22.22
N PHE A 115 -26.80 7.83 22.15
CA PHE A 115 -25.92 7.03 21.31
C PHE A 115 -26.67 6.68 20.03
N THR A 116 -26.60 7.57 19.04
CA THR A 116 -27.30 7.36 17.77
C THR A 116 -26.31 6.89 16.72
N ALA A 117 -26.70 5.90 15.89
CA ALA A 117 -26.16 5.88 14.53
C ALA A 117 -26.55 7.19 13.82
N VAL A 118 -25.72 7.64 12.87
CA VAL A 118 -25.62 9.00 12.27
C VAL A 118 -26.94 9.63 11.70
N HIS A 119 -28.10 8.99 11.86
CA HIS A 119 -29.35 9.33 11.17
C HIS A 119 -30.56 9.57 12.09
N THR A 120 -30.36 9.86 13.39
CA THR A 120 -31.49 10.05 14.32
C THR A 120 -31.76 11.54 14.57
N TRP A 121 -32.99 11.99 14.27
CA TRP A 121 -33.44 13.38 14.48
C TRP A 121 -34.06 13.53 15.88
N VAL A 122 -33.60 14.51 16.67
CA VAL A 122 -34.21 14.89 17.95
C VAL A 122 -34.49 16.39 17.97
N SER A 123 -35.76 16.78 18.00
CA SER A 123 -36.20 18.18 18.04
C SER A 123 -36.24 18.75 19.47
N GLY A 124 -35.96 20.05 19.64
CA GLY A 124 -36.06 20.74 20.94
C GLY A 124 -34.87 20.50 21.91
N VAL A 125 -33.67 20.27 21.39
CA VAL A 125 -32.43 20.20 22.19
C VAL A 125 -31.61 21.47 21.99
N ASP A 126 -31.28 22.19 23.06
CA ASP A 126 -30.36 23.34 23.00
C ASP A 126 -28.91 22.86 22.80
N PRO A 127 -28.30 23.10 21.61
CA PRO A 127 -26.97 22.58 21.29
C PRO A 127 -25.84 23.26 22.07
N ALA A 128 -26.09 24.43 22.66
CA ALA A 128 -25.10 25.09 23.52
C ALA A 128 -24.78 24.28 24.79
N SER A 129 -25.63 23.30 25.13
CA SER A 129 -25.48 22.44 26.30
C SER A 129 -24.77 21.11 26.00
N MET A 130 -24.41 20.82 24.74
CA MET A 130 -23.82 19.55 24.31
C MET A 130 -22.38 19.70 23.79
N LEU A 131 -21.49 18.79 24.21
CA LEU A 131 -20.18 18.56 23.62
C LEU A 131 -20.14 17.12 23.09
N VAL A 132 -19.74 16.93 21.83
CA VAL A 132 -19.69 15.63 21.15
C VAL A 132 -18.23 15.20 21.04
N GLY A 133 -17.91 13.97 21.48
CA GLY A 133 -16.58 13.37 21.36
C GLY A 133 -16.66 12.04 20.62
N TRP A 134 -15.68 11.79 19.74
CA TRP A 134 -15.56 10.53 18.99
C TRP A 134 -14.10 10.05 18.99
N SER A 135 -13.90 8.73 18.94
CA SER A 135 -12.59 8.09 18.85
C SER A 135 -12.43 7.22 17.60
N ALA A 136 -11.27 7.42 16.96
CA ALA A 136 -10.51 6.58 16.04
C ALA A 136 -10.41 7.10 14.58
N PRO A 137 -9.20 7.37 14.05
CA PRO A 137 -7.88 7.31 14.70
C PRO A 137 -7.51 8.61 15.48
N HIS A 138 -8.44 9.55 15.60
CA HIS A 138 -8.19 10.84 16.27
C HIS A 138 -9.25 11.12 17.34
N VAL A 139 -8.82 11.67 18.47
CA VAL A 139 -9.71 12.23 19.49
C VAL A 139 -10.00 13.68 19.08
N VAL A 140 -11.27 14.00 18.81
CA VAL A 140 -11.69 15.36 18.45
C VAL A 140 -12.61 15.89 19.55
N LEU A 141 -12.29 17.08 20.07
CA LEU A 141 -13.10 17.82 21.03
C LEU A 141 -13.64 19.09 20.36
N ALA A 142 -14.96 19.32 20.46
CA ALA A 142 -15.62 20.45 19.78
C ALA A 142 -16.55 21.22 20.74
N ARG A 143 -16.36 22.54 20.90
CA ARG A 143 -17.17 23.40 21.76
C ARG A 143 -17.93 24.48 20.95
N PRO A 144 -19.27 24.58 21.04
CA PRO A 144 -20.03 25.61 20.34
C PRO A 144 -19.72 27.03 20.85
N LEU A 145 -19.65 27.99 19.92
CA LEU A 145 -19.31 29.39 20.19
C LEU A 145 -20.53 30.30 20.48
N ARG A 146 -21.76 29.90 20.13
CA ARG A 146 -23.00 30.68 20.34
C ARG A 146 -24.23 29.79 20.59
N PRO A 147 -25.30 30.28 21.27
CA PRO A 147 -26.58 29.57 21.39
C PRO A 147 -27.36 29.54 20.06
N GLY A 148 -27.94 28.39 19.70
CA GLY A 148 -28.78 28.19 18.51
C GLY A 148 -28.90 26.73 18.11
N GLU A 149 -30.02 26.32 17.48
CA GLU A 149 -30.30 24.94 17.04
C GLU A 149 -29.33 24.46 15.94
N ALA A 150 -28.80 23.24 16.10
CA ALA A 150 -27.89 22.55 15.20
C ALA A 150 -28.35 21.08 15.13
N ARG A 151 -28.41 20.50 13.94
CA ARG A 151 -28.81 19.09 13.76
C ARG A 151 -27.60 18.19 14.07
N VAL A 152 -27.82 16.98 14.56
CA VAL A 152 -26.72 16.02 14.79
C VAL A 152 -26.17 15.45 13.46
N GLU A 153 -27.03 15.40 12.44
CA GLU A 153 -26.75 14.97 11.05
C GLU A 153 -25.65 15.77 10.36
N ASP A 154 -25.37 16.95 10.90
CA ASP A 154 -24.45 17.91 10.37
C ASP A 154 -22.97 17.58 10.69
N ALA A 155 -22.69 16.88 11.79
CA ALA A 155 -21.37 16.87 12.43
C ALA A 155 -20.16 16.44 11.56
N LEU A 156 -20.24 15.41 10.72
CA LEU A 156 -19.03 14.81 10.13
C LEU A 156 -18.41 15.60 8.96
N TRP A 157 -19.23 16.24 8.12
CA TRP A 157 -18.76 17.21 7.11
C TRP A 157 -18.80 18.64 7.65
N GLN A 158 -19.72 18.92 8.58
CA GLN A 158 -19.81 20.27 9.13
C GLN A 158 -18.70 20.64 10.09
N PHE A 159 -17.85 19.74 10.60
CA PHE A 159 -16.84 20.21 11.56
C PHE A 159 -15.90 21.26 10.96
N ARG A 160 -15.37 21.02 9.75
CA ARG A 160 -14.61 22.04 9.01
C ARG A 160 -15.47 23.20 8.51
N GLU A 161 -16.72 22.95 8.13
CA GLU A 161 -17.63 24.01 7.68
C GLU A 161 -18.06 24.94 8.81
N LEU A 162 -18.20 24.42 10.01
CA LEU A 162 -18.52 25.15 11.23
C LEU A 162 -17.27 25.82 11.80
N GLU A 163 -16.07 25.26 11.62
CA GLU A 163 -14.81 26.01 11.83
C GLU A 163 -14.75 27.20 10.88
N ARG A 164 -14.98 26.95 9.58
CA ARG A 164 -15.01 27.95 8.50
C ARG A 164 -16.07 29.02 8.73
N ARG A 165 -17.24 28.64 9.26
CA ARG A 165 -18.34 29.54 9.68
C ARG A 165 -18.16 30.13 11.09
N ARG A 166 -17.07 29.81 11.79
CA ARG A 166 -16.75 30.27 13.16
C ARG A 166 -17.83 29.94 14.21
N MET A 167 -18.44 28.76 14.09
CA MET A 167 -19.45 28.25 15.03
C MET A 167 -18.84 27.30 16.08
N VAL A 168 -17.69 26.69 15.81
CA VAL A 168 -16.92 25.77 16.68
C VAL A 168 -15.42 25.92 16.37
N THR A 169 -14.55 25.49 17.28
CA THR A 169 -13.08 25.48 17.10
C THR A 169 -12.54 24.10 17.46
N TYR A 170 -11.58 23.58 16.68
CA TYR A 170 -11.00 22.25 16.87
C TYR A 170 -9.52 22.31 17.26
N THR A 171 -9.03 21.22 17.81
CA THR A 171 -7.60 21.00 18.05
C THR A 171 -7.27 19.57 17.64
N ALA A 172 -6.53 19.42 16.53
CA ALA A 172 -6.02 18.12 16.09
C ALA A 172 -4.74 17.81 16.86
N LEU A 173 -4.63 16.57 17.36
CA LEU A 173 -3.38 16.09 17.96
C LEU A 173 -2.38 15.70 16.85
N PRO A 174 -1.08 15.97 17.00
CA PRO A 174 -0.08 15.66 15.99
C PRO A 174 0.03 14.14 15.73
N ALA A 175 0.35 13.78 14.48
CA ALA A 175 0.67 12.40 14.09
C ALA A 175 1.95 11.92 14.79
N PRO A 176 2.07 10.62 15.13
CA PRO A 176 3.29 10.09 15.72
C PRO A 176 4.47 10.22 14.73
N PRO A 177 5.71 10.47 15.22
CA PRO A 177 6.89 10.51 14.37
C PRO A 177 7.16 9.13 13.73
N PRO A 178 7.77 9.08 12.52
CA PRO A 178 8.15 7.81 11.90
C PRO A 178 9.16 7.06 12.78
N PRO A 179 9.05 5.72 12.92
CA PRO A 179 9.98 4.94 13.73
C PRO A 179 11.41 5.03 13.17
N LEU A 180 12.40 5.12 14.07
CA LEU A 180 13.82 5.10 13.74
C LEU A 180 14.22 3.73 13.20
N ASP A 181 15.11 3.71 12.21
CA ASP A 181 15.59 2.48 11.59
C ASP A 181 16.95 1.99 12.09
N ARG A 182 17.19 0.68 11.96
CA ARG A 182 18.45 0.00 12.27
C ARG A 182 19.48 0.28 11.19
N ALA A 183 20.51 1.04 11.55
CA ALA A 183 21.63 1.33 10.65
C ALA A 183 22.37 0.05 10.26
N VAL A 184 22.70 -0.13 8.98
CA VAL A 184 23.63 -1.19 8.55
C VAL A 184 25.04 -0.59 8.46
N THR A 185 25.95 -1.11 9.27
CA THR A 185 27.35 -0.70 9.36
C THR A 185 28.22 -1.66 8.57
N VAL A 186 29.17 -1.10 7.81
CA VAL A 186 30.20 -1.86 7.09
C VAL A 186 31.57 -1.39 7.57
N VAL A 187 32.43 -2.35 7.90
CA VAL A 187 33.82 -2.13 8.35
C VAL A 187 34.73 -3.01 7.51
N VAL A 188 35.94 -2.55 7.19
CA VAL A 188 36.94 -3.38 6.50
C VAL A 188 38.12 -3.60 7.42
N ALA A 189 38.55 -4.85 7.57
CA ALA A 189 39.62 -5.24 8.47
C ALA A 189 40.61 -6.18 7.76
N LEU A 190 41.82 -6.34 8.33
CA LEU A 190 42.69 -7.44 7.93
C LEU A 190 42.07 -8.77 8.41
N PRO A 191 42.37 -9.91 7.76
CA PRO A 191 41.89 -11.20 8.23
C PRO A 191 42.25 -11.42 9.71
N GLY A 192 41.23 -11.65 10.55
CA GLY A 192 41.40 -11.86 11.99
C GLY A 192 41.64 -10.58 12.81
N ALA A 193 41.61 -9.39 12.22
CA ALA A 193 41.66 -8.14 12.96
C ALA A 193 40.28 -7.80 13.54
N THR A 194 40.27 -7.35 14.79
CA THR A 194 39.06 -6.92 15.52
C THR A 194 38.71 -5.45 15.33
N GLU A 195 39.61 -4.68 14.71
CA GLU A 195 39.44 -3.26 14.45
C GLU A 195 39.49 -2.97 12.95
N GLY A 196 38.69 -1.99 12.52
CA GLY A 196 38.67 -1.54 11.14
C GLY A 196 39.98 -0.86 10.74
N ILE A 197 40.38 -1.04 9.48
CA ILE A 197 41.50 -0.32 8.89
C ILE A 197 41.03 1.09 8.55
N ALA A 198 41.60 2.09 9.22
CA ALA A 198 41.52 3.47 8.79
C ALA A 198 42.60 3.72 7.72
N GLY A 199 42.22 3.74 6.44
CA GLY A 199 43.12 4.16 5.36
C GLY A 199 43.04 3.33 4.08
N ALA A 200 43.98 3.56 3.18
CA ALA A 200 44.03 2.91 1.88
C ALA A 200 44.38 1.42 2.01
N LEU A 201 43.61 0.57 1.32
CA LEU A 201 43.87 -0.85 1.21
C LEU A 201 45.02 -1.09 0.23
N ARG A 202 45.94 -2.00 0.57
CA ARG A 202 46.99 -2.45 -0.36
C ARG A 202 46.37 -3.17 -1.57
N PRO A 203 46.79 -2.87 -2.80
CA PRO A 203 46.39 -3.64 -3.98
C PRO A 203 46.84 -5.11 -3.90
N GLY A 204 46.00 -6.02 -4.37
CA GLY A 204 46.27 -7.47 -4.40
C GLY A 204 46.40 -8.15 -3.03
N ALA A 205 45.89 -7.53 -1.96
CA ALA A 205 45.95 -8.07 -0.61
C ALA A 205 44.58 -8.56 -0.13
N ASP A 206 44.60 -9.49 0.82
CA ASP A 206 43.40 -10.08 1.41
C ASP A 206 42.91 -9.26 2.61
N TYR A 207 41.59 -9.06 2.65
CA TYR A 207 40.86 -8.34 3.70
C TYR A 207 39.55 -9.06 4.02
N GLU A 208 38.92 -8.62 5.10
CA GLU A 208 37.56 -8.99 5.46
C GLU A 208 36.66 -7.76 5.46
N VAL A 209 35.52 -7.85 4.77
CA VAL A 209 34.45 -6.86 4.85
C VAL A 209 33.45 -7.35 5.90
N TRP A 210 33.39 -6.65 7.01
CA TRP A 210 32.51 -6.92 8.14
C TRP A 210 31.22 -6.10 8.04
N VAL A 211 30.09 -6.74 8.27
CA VAL A 211 28.76 -6.14 8.19
C VAL A 211 27.99 -6.40 9.47
N ARG A 212 27.27 -5.39 9.95
CA ARG A 212 26.37 -5.49 11.10
C ARG A 212 25.11 -4.68 10.88
N VAL A 213 23.96 -5.25 11.23
CA VAL A 213 22.70 -4.53 11.38
C VAL A 213 22.61 -4.04 12.83
N GLY A 214 22.54 -2.72 12.99
CA GLY A 214 22.63 -2.04 14.28
C GLY A 214 21.40 -2.23 15.18
N GLU A 215 21.55 -1.70 16.39
CA GLU A 215 20.51 -1.75 17.42
C GLU A 215 19.55 -0.57 17.26
N VAL A 216 18.28 -0.78 17.59
CA VAL A 216 17.26 0.27 17.69
C VAL A 216 16.46 0.06 18.95
N ALA A 217 16.00 1.17 19.54
CA ALA A 217 15.22 1.18 20.78
C ALA A 217 13.90 0.38 20.69
N VAL A 218 13.37 0.20 19.48
CA VAL A 218 12.16 -0.59 19.21
C VAL A 218 12.56 -2.05 18.96
N PRO A 219 12.12 -3.00 19.81
CA PRO A 219 12.37 -4.43 19.60
C PRO A 219 11.63 -4.93 18.36
N LEU A 220 12.19 -5.96 17.72
CA LEU A 220 11.50 -6.67 16.65
C LEU A 220 10.36 -7.53 17.25
N PRO A 221 9.38 -7.98 16.45
CA PRO A 221 8.36 -8.90 16.93
C PRO A 221 8.91 -10.30 17.24
N ALA A 222 10.02 -10.68 16.61
CA ALA A 222 10.74 -11.93 16.80
C ALA A 222 12.15 -11.80 16.20
N ASP A 223 13.00 -12.79 16.47
CA ASP A 223 14.27 -12.97 15.78
C ASP A 223 14.04 -13.11 14.26
N LEU A 224 14.91 -12.47 13.47
CA LEU A 224 14.84 -12.50 12.01
C LEU A 224 16.09 -13.16 11.43
N GLU A 225 15.90 -14.26 10.70
CA GLU A 225 16.96 -14.81 9.85
C GLU A 225 17.12 -13.92 8.61
N LEU A 226 18.33 -13.38 8.45
CA LEU A 226 18.72 -12.50 7.36
C LEU A 226 19.92 -13.09 6.63
N ARG A 227 20.11 -12.67 5.37
CA ARG A 227 21.25 -13.05 4.56
C ARG A 227 21.92 -11.82 4.00
N ALA A 228 23.18 -11.59 4.37
CA ALA A 228 24.00 -10.55 3.76
C ALA A 228 24.66 -11.13 2.51
N VAL A 229 24.61 -10.38 1.41
CA VAL A 229 25.19 -10.75 0.12
C VAL A 229 26.09 -9.62 -0.32
N LEU A 230 27.37 -9.92 -0.54
CA LEU A 230 28.38 -8.97 -0.99
C LEU A 230 28.79 -9.31 -2.43
N GLY A 231 28.58 -8.35 -3.33
CA GLY A 231 29.06 -8.39 -4.71
C GLY A 231 30.09 -7.32 -4.97
N MET A 232 31.36 -7.68 -5.08
CA MET A 232 32.42 -6.75 -5.47
C MET A 232 32.71 -6.83 -6.97
N ASN A 233 33.00 -5.69 -7.61
CA ASN A 233 33.25 -5.66 -9.06
C ASN A 233 34.42 -6.58 -9.45
N GLY A 234 34.16 -7.49 -10.41
CA GLY A 234 35.15 -8.44 -10.92
C GLY A 234 35.42 -9.65 -10.00
N ARG A 235 34.58 -9.91 -9.00
CA ARG A 235 34.69 -11.06 -8.10
C ARG A 235 33.37 -11.83 -8.00
N ASP A 236 33.49 -13.07 -7.52
CA ASP A 236 32.34 -13.92 -7.20
C ASP A 236 31.51 -13.33 -6.07
N VAL A 237 30.21 -13.61 -6.11
CA VAL A 237 29.28 -13.25 -5.04
C VAL A 237 29.62 -14.03 -3.78
N ARG A 238 29.64 -13.35 -2.64
CA ARG A 238 29.73 -13.98 -1.33
C ARG A 238 28.43 -13.75 -0.58
N SER A 239 28.02 -14.70 0.27
CA SER A 239 26.81 -14.58 1.08
C SER A 239 26.97 -15.24 2.43
N GLU A 240 26.45 -14.62 3.47
CA GLU A 240 26.45 -15.12 4.85
C GLU A 240 25.07 -14.96 5.46
N THR A 241 24.62 -15.97 6.20
CA THR A 241 23.32 -15.94 6.90
C THR A 241 23.54 -15.65 8.38
N PHE A 242 22.68 -14.83 8.97
CA PHE A 242 22.77 -14.43 10.37
C PHE A 242 21.40 -14.16 10.96
N VAL A 243 21.31 -14.19 12.28
CA VAL A 243 20.07 -13.86 13.00
C VAL A 243 20.18 -12.44 13.55
N LEU A 244 19.22 -11.60 13.20
CA LEU A 244 18.99 -10.31 13.85
C LEU A 244 18.05 -10.55 15.05
N PRO A 245 18.57 -10.47 16.28
CA PRO A 245 17.78 -10.78 17.47
C PRO A 245 16.66 -9.77 17.70
N VAL A 246 15.64 -10.21 18.44
CA VAL A 246 14.49 -9.41 18.88
C VAL A 246 14.91 -8.09 19.53
N GLU A 247 15.97 -8.14 20.33
CA GLU A 247 16.61 -7.01 21.01
C GLU A 247 18.10 -6.92 20.65
N GLY A 248 18.65 -5.71 20.55
CA GLY A 248 20.05 -5.49 20.21
C GLY A 248 20.36 -5.58 18.72
N GLY A 249 21.63 -5.49 18.34
CA GLY A 249 22.08 -5.57 16.94
C GLY A 249 22.37 -7.00 16.50
N SER A 250 22.52 -7.22 15.20
CA SER A 250 23.00 -8.49 14.67
C SER A 250 24.44 -8.78 15.14
N PRO A 251 24.87 -10.05 15.11
CA PRO A 251 26.29 -10.35 15.10
C PRO A 251 26.95 -9.74 13.86
N TRP A 252 28.27 -9.58 13.93
CA TRP A 252 29.08 -9.23 12.77
C TRP A 252 29.20 -10.43 11.84
N VAL A 253 29.01 -10.22 10.53
CA VAL A 253 29.32 -11.21 9.48
C VAL A 253 30.46 -10.69 8.63
N SER A 254 31.41 -11.55 8.24
CA SER A 254 32.56 -11.18 7.44
C SER A 254 32.54 -11.81 6.06
N PHE A 255 33.12 -11.10 5.09
CA PHE A 255 33.35 -11.58 3.74
C PHE A 255 34.82 -11.45 3.40
N ALA A 256 35.49 -12.58 3.14
CA ALA A 256 36.86 -12.56 2.63
C ALA A 256 36.89 -11.97 1.21
N VAL A 257 37.73 -10.94 1.01
CA VAL A 257 37.90 -10.25 -0.27
C VAL A 257 39.38 -10.03 -0.58
N THR A 258 39.75 -10.23 -1.84
CA THR A 258 41.09 -9.88 -2.34
C THR A 258 40.97 -8.64 -3.22
N THR A 259 41.64 -7.56 -2.84
CA THR A 259 41.60 -6.29 -3.59
C THR A 259 42.15 -6.47 -5.02
N PRO A 260 41.70 -5.66 -5.99
CA PRO A 260 42.34 -5.61 -7.31
C PRO A 260 43.81 -5.22 -7.18
N TYR A 261 44.64 -5.65 -8.13
CA TYR A 261 46.05 -5.23 -8.23
C TYR A 261 46.19 -3.76 -8.67
N ALA A 262 45.16 -3.20 -9.30
CA ALA A 262 45.13 -1.80 -9.66
C ALA A 262 44.80 -0.91 -8.45
N SER A 263 45.53 0.20 -8.32
CA SER A 263 45.30 1.24 -7.31
C SER A 263 44.14 2.13 -7.71
N VAL A 264 42.90 1.63 -7.58
CA VAL A 264 41.66 2.33 -7.93
C VAL A 264 40.60 2.13 -6.87
N PRO A 265 39.69 3.11 -6.63
CA PRO A 265 38.52 2.88 -5.79
C PRO A 265 37.75 1.65 -6.26
N TRP A 266 37.57 0.68 -5.37
CA TRP A 266 36.98 -0.60 -5.70
C TRP A 266 35.55 -0.68 -5.16
N GLY A 267 34.59 -0.59 -6.06
CA GLY A 267 33.16 -0.59 -5.75
C GLY A 267 32.53 -1.97 -5.72
N GLY A 268 31.47 -2.09 -4.93
CA GLY A 268 30.56 -3.22 -4.89
C GLY A 268 29.23 -2.85 -4.23
N GLU A 269 28.38 -3.86 -4.06
CA GLU A 269 27.07 -3.72 -3.44
C GLU A 269 26.89 -4.77 -2.35
N LEU A 270 26.42 -4.30 -1.19
CA LEU A 270 26.00 -5.11 -0.06
C LEU A 270 24.47 -5.11 -0.04
N VAL A 271 23.88 -6.30 -0.06
CA VAL A 271 22.44 -6.50 -0.02
C VAL A 271 22.08 -7.36 1.18
N ILE A 272 21.16 -6.91 2.01
CA ILE A 272 20.57 -7.73 3.06
C ILE A 272 19.25 -8.27 2.54
N TYR A 273 19.10 -9.58 2.60
CA TYR A 273 17.89 -10.31 2.24
C TYR A 273 17.19 -10.85 3.47
N ARG A 274 15.87 -11.00 3.36
CA ARG A 274 15.06 -11.89 4.20
C ARG A 274 14.40 -12.91 3.29
N GLY A 275 14.84 -14.18 3.38
CA GLY A 275 14.50 -15.19 2.39
C GLY A 275 14.96 -14.76 0.99
N ALA A 276 14.05 -14.73 0.02
CA ALA A 276 14.33 -14.21 -1.32
C ALA A 276 14.18 -12.69 -1.43
N VAL A 277 13.79 -11.94 -0.40
CA VAL A 277 13.42 -10.52 -0.54
C VAL A 277 14.58 -9.60 -0.17
N PRO A 278 15.04 -8.68 -1.05
CA PRO A 278 16.04 -7.69 -0.67
C PRO A 278 15.37 -6.65 0.23
N VAL A 279 15.88 -6.44 1.44
CA VAL A 279 15.31 -5.49 2.41
C VAL A 279 16.16 -4.23 2.54
N HIS A 280 17.45 -4.34 2.24
CA HIS A 280 18.40 -3.24 2.33
C HIS A 280 19.51 -3.38 1.29
N VAL A 281 19.90 -2.26 0.67
CA VAL A 281 21.00 -2.22 -0.31
C VAL A 281 21.89 -1.01 -0.03
N GLN A 282 23.19 -1.27 0.07
CA GLN A 282 24.23 -0.26 0.21
C GLN A 282 25.30 -0.47 -0.86
N GLN A 283 25.72 0.64 -1.48
CA GLN A 283 26.95 0.68 -2.25
C GLN A 283 28.14 0.77 -1.29
N VAL A 284 29.13 -0.08 -1.50
CA VAL A 284 30.38 -0.15 -0.73
C VAL A 284 31.51 0.25 -1.67
N VAL A 285 32.29 1.27 -1.32
CA VAL A 285 33.49 1.69 -2.05
C VAL A 285 34.70 1.57 -1.14
N LEU A 286 35.65 0.75 -1.57
CA LEU A 286 36.89 0.48 -0.85
C LEU A 286 38.06 1.27 -1.44
N PRO A 287 38.89 1.93 -0.61
CA PRO A 287 39.97 2.80 -1.09
C PRO A 287 41.24 2.01 -1.43
N VAL A 288 41.29 1.32 -2.56
CA VAL A 288 42.48 0.53 -2.93
C VAL A 288 43.58 1.44 -3.49
N GLY A 289 44.70 1.51 -2.77
CA GLY A 289 45.87 2.33 -3.10
C GLY A 289 45.70 3.85 -2.89
N GLY A 290 44.51 4.32 -2.48
CA GLY A 290 44.28 5.70 -2.08
C GLY A 290 42.80 6.03 -1.85
N GLY A 291 42.52 7.14 -1.16
CA GLY A 291 41.17 7.66 -0.91
C GLY A 291 40.55 7.21 0.43
N GLU A 292 39.26 7.48 0.59
CA GLU A 292 38.47 7.11 1.77
C GLU A 292 37.43 6.05 1.41
N SER A 293 37.13 5.16 2.36
CA SER A 293 36.00 4.26 2.20
C SER A 293 34.69 5.06 2.22
N ARG A 294 33.78 4.74 1.31
CA ARG A 294 32.46 5.37 1.22
C ARG A 294 31.39 4.31 1.20
N ILE A 295 30.36 4.52 2.01
CA ILE A 295 29.15 3.71 2.00
C ILE A 295 28.00 4.64 1.64
N ARG A 296 27.18 4.23 0.66
CA ARG A 296 26.00 4.98 0.24
C ARG A 296 24.81 4.04 0.21
N GLN A 297 23.79 4.31 1.01
CA GLN A 297 22.52 3.58 0.89
C GLN A 297 21.94 3.81 -0.50
N ARG A 298 21.63 2.72 -1.21
CA ARG A 298 21.10 2.74 -2.59
C ARG A 298 19.59 2.54 -2.58
N LEU A 299 19.13 1.52 -1.87
CA LEU A 299 17.73 1.10 -1.88
C LEU A 299 17.33 0.56 -0.51
N ARG A 300 16.07 0.80 -0.15
CA ARG A 300 15.48 0.32 1.09
C ARG A 300 13.99 0.00 0.89
N LEU A 301 13.66 -1.29 0.75
CA LEU A 301 12.29 -1.72 0.44
C LEU A 301 11.36 -1.69 1.65
N SER A 302 11.90 -1.88 2.87
CA SER A 302 11.13 -1.79 4.11
C SER A 302 11.52 -0.56 4.92
N ARG A 303 10.54 0.09 5.53
CA ARG A 303 10.74 1.25 6.42
C ARG A 303 11.43 0.89 7.73
N THR A 304 11.29 -0.35 8.17
CA THR A 304 12.02 -0.96 9.29
C THR A 304 12.19 -2.45 9.02
N PHE A 305 13.14 -3.11 9.70
CA PHE A 305 13.21 -4.58 9.72
C PHE A 305 12.00 -5.22 10.43
N ALA A 306 11.25 -4.46 11.24
CA ALA A 306 10.04 -4.94 11.92
C ALA A 306 8.84 -5.07 10.96
N ASP A 307 8.80 -4.26 9.90
CA ASP A 307 7.69 -4.24 8.92
C ASP A 307 7.70 -5.42 7.95
N LEU A 308 8.67 -6.33 8.11
CA LEU A 308 8.90 -7.38 7.14
C LEU A 308 7.78 -8.45 7.12
N GLY A 309 6.83 -8.49 8.07
CA GLY A 309 5.66 -9.40 8.02
C GLY A 309 6.00 -10.87 7.71
N PRO A 310 5.07 -11.71 7.24
CA PRO A 310 5.38 -13.02 6.66
C PRO A 310 5.70 -12.87 5.16
N LEU A 311 6.99 -12.86 4.77
CA LEU A 311 7.39 -12.81 3.35
C LEU A 311 7.39 -14.19 2.68
N SER A 312 6.79 -15.20 3.31
CA SER A 312 6.88 -16.62 2.96
C SER A 312 6.28 -17.00 1.60
N SER A 313 5.55 -16.10 0.95
CA SER A 313 4.94 -16.32 -0.38
C SER A 313 5.84 -15.96 -1.56
N ARG A 314 6.99 -15.31 -1.32
CA ARG A 314 7.91 -14.86 -2.39
C ARG A 314 8.85 -15.98 -2.82
N LEU A 315 8.82 -16.29 -4.11
CA LEU A 315 9.52 -17.44 -4.70
C LEU A 315 10.89 -17.07 -5.25
N ALA A 316 11.01 -15.86 -5.80
CA ALA A 316 12.25 -15.30 -6.29
C ALA A 316 12.25 -13.77 -6.09
N SER A 317 13.45 -13.18 -6.12
CA SER A 317 13.56 -11.76 -6.39
C SER A 317 14.67 -11.42 -7.35
N VAL A 318 14.52 -10.24 -7.94
CA VAL A 318 15.47 -9.65 -8.86
C VAL A 318 15.75 -8.23 -8.41
N LEU A 319 16.98 -7.91 -8.08
CA LEU A 319 17.41 -6.56 -7.74
C LEU A 319 18.22 -5.98 -8.90
N VAL A 320 17.66 -5.03 -9.62
CA VAL A 320 18.23 -4.37 -10.79
C VAL A 320 19.08 -3.17 -10.36
N LEU A 321 20.34 -3.15 -10.77
CA LEU A 321 21.34 -2.18 -10.37
C LEU A 321 22.11 -1.73 -11.62
N GLY A 322 21.44 -0.89 -12.42
CA GLY A 322 21.95 -0.45 -13.72
C GLY A 322 21.86 -1.57 -14.75
N GLU A 323 22.98 -1.91 -15.36
CA GLU A 323 23.09 -2.95 -16.40
C GLU A 323 23.26 -4.37 -15.83
N ARG A 324 23.09 -4.54 -14.52
CA ARG A 324 23.22 -5.83 -13.83
C ARG A 324 22.01 -6.08 -12.95
N ALA A 325 21.70 -7.34 -12.73
CA ALA A 325 20.71 -7.76 -11.76
C ALA A 325 21.29 -8.80 -10.80
N LEU A 326 20.96 -8.67 -9.52
CA LEU A 326 21.16 -9.72 -8.53
C LEU A 326 19.86 -10.53 -8.43
N VAL A 327 19.89 -11.75 -8.92
CA VAL A 327 18.76 -12.67 -8.89
C VAL A 327 18.93 -13.61 -7.71
N THR A 328 17.90 -13.78 -6.88
CA THR A 328 17.85 -14.83 -5.87
C THR A 328 16.62 -15.70 -6.06
N ASP A 329 16.84 -17.00 -6.15
CA ASP A 329 15.82 -18.03 -6.22
C ASP A 329 16.27 -19.20 -5.33
N GLY A 330 15.35 -19.75 -4.54
CA GLY A 330 15.69 -20.73 -3.51
C GLY A 330 16.71 -20.24 -2.46
N GLY A 331 16.86 -18.91 -2.35
CA GLY A 331 17.83 -18.24 -1.49
C GLY A 331 19.22 -18.04 -2.11
N THR A 332 19.57 -18.70 -3.21
CA THR A 332 20.93 -18.59 -3.79
C THR A 332 21.03 -17.32 -4.65
N PRO A 333 21.86 -16.33 -4.26
CA PRO A 333 22.03 -15.10 -5.03
C PRO A 333 23.03 -15.29 -6.19
N ARG A 334 22.76 -14.69 -7.34
CA ARG A 334 23.67 -14.63 -8.49
C ARG A 334 23.59 -13.29 -9.21
N TRP A 335 24.73 -12.78 -9.69
CA TRP A 335 24.72 -11.63 -10.61
C TRP A 335 24.49 -12.11 -12.03
N THR A 336 23.64 -11.40 -12.75
CA THR A 336 23.48 -11.52 -14.19
C THR A 336 23.59 -10.15 -14.84
N ALA A 337 24.04 -10.11 -16.08
CA ALA A 337 24.08 -8.90 -16.88
C ALA A 337 22.75 -8.71 -17.62
N LEU A 338 22.33 -7.46 -17.79
CA LEU A 338 21.12 -7.06 -18.51
C LEU A 338 21.54 -6.38 -19.82
N ASP A 339 22.26 -7.12 -20.65
CA ASP A 339 22.99 -6.59 -21.82
C ASP A 339 22.09 -6.13 -22.97
N THR A 340 20.76 -6.24 -22.85
CA THR A 340 19.85 -5.88 -23.94
C THR A 340 18.58 -5.22 -23.40
N PRO A 341 18.27 -3.96 -23.81
CA PRO A 341 16.96 -3.39 -23.55
C PRO A 341 15.92 -4.23 -24.30
N LEU A 342 15.23 -5.09 -23.56
CA LEU A 342 14.22 -5.96 -24.14
C LEU A 342 12.98 -5.12 -24.43
N ARG A 343 12.74 -4.83 -25.71
CA ARG A 343 11.49 -4.21 -26.15
C ARG A 343 10.43 -5.28 -26.34
N LEU A 344 9.22 -5.03 -25.88
CA LEU A 344 8.07 -5.85 -26.23
C LEU A 344 7.92 -5.87 -27.76
N PRO A 345 7.57 -7.02 -28.36
CA PRO A 345 7.33 -7.07 -29.79
C PRO A 345 6.13 -6.19 -30.15
N PRO A 346 6.09 -5.60 -31.36
CA PRO A 346 4.93 -4.87 -31.82
C PRO A 346 3.72 -5.80 -31.90
N VAL A 347 2.54 -5.28 -31.58
CA VAL A 347 1.28 -6.02 -31.59
C VAL A 347 0.42 -5.49 -32.74
N THR A 348 0.01 -6.35 -33.68
CA THR A 348 -0.63 -5.95 -34.96
C THR A 348 -2.16 -6.05 -34.96
N GLY A 349 -2.90 -5.20 -35.67
CA GLY A 349 -4.31 -5.47 -35.98
C GLY A 349 -5.27 -5.53 -34.78
N PHE A 350 -5.35 -4.44 -34.01
CA PHE A 350 -6.43 -4.29 -33.04
C PHE A 350 -7.78 -4.05 -33.73
N ASP A 351 -8.83 -4.76 -33.30
CA ASP A 351 -10.21 -4.49 -33.70
C ASP A 351 -10.99 -3.68 -32.64
N HIS A 352 -12.13 -3.12 -33.04
CA HIS A 352 -12.79 -1.93 -32.47
C HIS A 352 -13.25 -2.00 -31.00
N TRP A 353 -13.15 -3.14 -30.30
CA TRP A 353 -13.40 -3.22 -28.85
C TRP A 353 -12.40 -4.12 -28.09
N TYR A 354 -11.16 -4.16 -28.57
CA TYR A 354 -9.91 -4.52 -27.84
C TYR A 354 -9.54 -6.00 -27.71
N GLY A 355 -10.01 -6.85 -28.63
CA GLY A 355 -9.59 -8.24 -28.78
C GLY A 355 -9.07 -8.58 -30.18
N LYS A 356 -8.42 -9.74 -30.32
CA LYS A 356 -7.98 -10.29 -31.61
C LYS A 356 -8.59 -11.66 -31.86
N ASP A 357 -8.60 -12.08 -33.12
CA ASP A 357 -8.90 -13.48 -33.43
C ASP A 357 -7.86 -14.44 -32.84
N PHE A 358 -8.25 -15.70 -32.72
CA PHE A 358 -7.41 -16.71 -32.08
C PHE A 358 -6.05 -16.90 -32.77
N PRO A 359 -5.95 -16.97 -34.11
CA PRO A 359 -4.65 -17.02 -34.81
C PRO A 359 -3.74 -15.84 -34.48
N SER A 360 -4.23 -14.60 -34.60
CA SER A 360 -3.44 -13.40 -34.37
C SER A 360 -2.97 -13.30 -32.91
N CYS A 361 -3.83 -13.69 -31.96
CA CYS A 361 -3.44 -13.79 -30.55
C CYS A 361 -2.31 -14.81 -30.33
N CYS A 362 -2.34 -15.97 -31.02
CA CYS A 362 -1.28 -16.98 -30.89
C CYS A 362 0.05 -16.47 -31.47
N GLU A 363 0.01 -15.74 -32.58
CA GLU A 363 1.20 -15.14 -33.19
C GLU A 363 1.87 -14.13 -32.26
N ASP A 364 1.12 -13.20 -31.66
CA ASP A 364 1.71 -12.26 -30.70
C ASP A 364 2.24 -12.99 -29.46
N LEU A 365 1.48 -13.97 -28.95
CA LEU A 365 1.88 -14.72 -27.75
C LEU A 365 3.19 -15.47 -28.00
N ALA A 366 3.38 -16.05 -29.20
CA ALA A 366 4.64 -16.67 -29.61
C ALA A 366 5.78 -15.65 -29.69
N ALA A 367 5.53 -14.46 -30.26
CA ALA A 367 6.52 -13.40 -30.33
C ALA A 367 6.97 -12.93 -28.93
N PHE A 368 6.03 -12.79 -28.00
CA PHE A 368 6.33 -12.50 -26.59
C PHE A 368 7.13 -13.63 -25.95
N ALA A 369 6.73 -14.90 -26.15
CA ALA A 369 7.40 -16.06 -25.55
C ALA A 369 8.85 -16.19 -26.03
N LEU A 370 9.12 -15.94 -27.31
CA LEU A 370 10.48 -15.98 -27.87
C LEU A 370 11.41 -14.96 -27.20
N ARG A 371 10.93 -13.72 -27.04
CA ARG A 371 11.70 -12.65 -26.36
C ARG A 371 11.83 -12.92 -24.86
N GLY A 372 10.76 -13.37 -24.23
CA GLY A 372 10.71 -13.73 -22.82
C GLY A 372 11.64 -14.88 -22.45
N ALA A 373 11.76 -15.89 -23.32
CA ALA A 373 12.62 -17.05 -23.10
C ALA A 373 14.10 -16.68 -23.20
N ALA A 374 14.44 -15.80 -24.13
CA ALA A 374 15.80 -15.24 -24.22
C ALA A 374 16.17 -14.48 -22.94
N LEU A 375 15.26 -13.66 -22.41
CA LEU A 375 15.47 -12.96 -21.14
C LEU A 375 15.58 -13.93 -19.96
N HIS A 376 14.73 -14.96 -19.90
CA HIS A 376 14.82 -15.99 -18.86
C HIS A 376 16.17 -16.71 -18.90
N ALA A 377 16.67 -17.09 -20.07
CA ALA A 377 17.98 -17.73 -20.23
C ALA A 377 19.13 -16.84 -19.74
N GLN A 378 19.04 -15.51 -19.89
CA GLN A 378 20.01 -14.58 -19.33
C GLN A 378 19.94 -14.53 -17.79
N LEU A 379 18.74 -14.52 -17.21
CA LEU A 379 18.54 -14.45 -15.77
C LEU A 379 18.86 -15.78 -15.05
N PHE A 380 18.68 -16.90 -15.74
CA PHE A 380 18.78 -18.27 -15.24
C PHE A 380 19.61 -19.15 -16.22
N PRO A 381 20.94 -18.91 -16.34
CA PRO A 381 21.78 -19.60 -17.33
C PRO A 381 21.86 -21.12 -17.10
N ASP A 382 21.70 -21.56 -15.85
CA ASP A 382 21.69 -22.98 -15.48
C ASP A 382 20.36 -23.68 -15.79
N GLY A 383 19.39 -22.98 -16.39
CA GLY A 383 18.07 -23.51 -16.74
C GLY A 383 17.14 -23.76 -15.55
N VAL A 384 17.53 -23.33 -14.34
CA VAL A 384 16.68 -23.44 -13.14
C VAL A 384 15.49 -22.50 -13.28
N GLY A 385 14.29 -23.05 -13.37
CA GLY A 385 13.06 -22.25 -13.41
C GLY A 385 12.60 -21.82 -12.03
N VAL A 386 12.05 -20.60 -11.94
CA VAL A 386 11.37 -20.12 -10.73
C VAL A 386 10.08 -20.92 -10.53
N ARG A 387 9.79 -21.34 -9.29
CA ARG A 387 8.52 -21.99 -8.99
C ARG A 387 7.36 -21.07 -9.37
N ARG A 388 6.33 -21.60 -10.03
CA ARG A 388 5.13 -20.84 -10.43
C ARG A 388 4.08 -20.78 -9.33
N GLY A 389 3.30 -19.70 -9.33
CA GLY A 389 2.11 -19.53 -8.49
C GLY A 389 2.37 -18.82 -7.17
N GLY A 390 3.41 -18.00 -7.07
CA GLY A 390 3.69 -17.16 -5.90
C GLY A 390 4.05 -15.74 -6.29
N VAL A 391 4.73 -15.02 -5.39
CA VAL A 391 5.13 -13.63 -5.62
C VAL A 391 6.58 -13.58 -6.10
N ILE A 392 6.86 -12.81 -7.15
CA ILE A 392 8.22 -12.47 -7.58
C ILE A 392 8.41 -10.97 -7.34
N THR A 393 9.44 -10.63 -6.58
CA THR A 393 9.76 -9.24 -6.25
C THR A 393 10.84 -8.73 -7.18
N VAL A 394 10.63 -7.61 -7.86
CA VAL A 394 11.67 -6.93 -8.63
C VAL A 394 11.94 -5.56 -8.01
N ALA A 395 13.18 -5.24 -7.73
CA ALA A 395 13.54 -4.01 -7.04
C ALA A 395 14.59 -3.25 -7.85
N GLY A 396 14.54 -1.91 -7.85
CA GLY A 396 15.47 -1.06 -8.60
C GLY A 396 14.85 -0.45 -9.87
N GLU A 397 15.67 0.21 -10.69
CA GLU A 397 15.20 0.87 -11.91
C GLU A 397 14.78 -0.16 -12.97
N THR A 398 13.52 -0.13 -13.37
CA THR A 398 12.90 -1.16 -14.20
C THR A 398 12.79 -0.71 -15.65
N ARG A 399 13.66 -1.24 -16.51
CA ARG A 399 13.55 -1.14 -17.98
C ARG A 399 13.23 -2.47 -18.66
N VAL A 400 12.99 -3.50 -17.86
CA VAL A 400 12.82 -4.88 -18.30
C VAL A 400 11.36 -5.27 -18.14
N PRO A 401 10.74 -5.88 -19.17
CA PRO A 401 9.36 -6.32 -19.08
C PRO A 401 9.24 -7.64 -18.32
N TRP A 402 9.29 -7.54 -16.99
CA TRP A 402 9.30 -8.69 -16.09
C TRP A 402 8.10 -9.60 -16.26
N ALA A 403 6.93 -9.05 -16.60
CA ALA A 403 5.73 -9.82 -16.89
C ALA A 403 5.87 -10.70 -18.14
N ALA A 404 6.68 -10.28 -19.11
CA ALA A 404 6.93 -11.00 -20.35
C ALA A 404 8.05 -12.05 -20.24
N VAL A 405 8.76 -12.16 -19.11
CA VAL A 405 9.73 -13.24 -18.88
C VAL A 405 9.01 -14.58 -19.04
N TYR A 406 9.56 -15.46 -19.88
CA TYR A 406 8.96 -16.74 -20.25
C TYR A 406 9.85 -17.89 -19.79
N ASP A 407 9.38 -18.68 -18.83
CA ASP A 407 10.19 -19.67 -18.09
C ASP A 407 10.11 -21.10 -18.64
N LEU A 408 9.40 -21.31 -19.77
CA LEU A 408 9.37 -22.58 -20.48
C LEU A 408 10.37 -22.59 -21.63
N PRO A 409 10.93 -23.76 -21.99
CA PRO A 409 11.73 -23.89 -23.21
C PRO A 409 10.93 -23.43 -24.43
N PHE A 410 11.44 -22.42 -25.13
CA PHE A 410 10.81 -21.90 -26.33
C PHE A 410 11.83 -21.37 -27.32
N THR A 411 11.68 -21.74 -28.59
CA THR A 411 12.55 -21.32 -29.68
C THR A 411 11.71 -20.98 -30.91
N GLU A 412 12.31 -20.26 -31.85
CA GLU A 412 11.70 -20.04 -33.16
C GLU A 412 11.47 -21.39 -33.89
N GLY A 413 10.44 -21.45 -34.73
CA GLY A 413 10.07 -22.64 -35.50
C GLY A 413 8.70 -23.21 -35.11
N PRO A 414 8.38 -24.44 -35.53
CA PRO A 414 7.10 -25.04 -35.21
C PRO A 414 6.98 -25.23 -33.70
N TYR A 415 5.87 -24.77 -33.15
CA TYR A 415 5.52 -24.95 -31.74
C TYR A 415 4.14 -25.59 -31.63
N ARG A 416 3.93 -26.30 -30.52
CA ARG A 416 2.61 -26.82 -30.16
C ARG A 416 1.92 -25.84 -29.21
N LEU A 417 0.64 -25.59 -29.44
CA LEU A 417 -0.17 -24.85 -28.46
C LEU A 417 -0.48 -25.75 -27.27
N CYS A 418 -0.24 -25.24 -26.07
CA CYS A 418 -0.75 -25.87 -24.86
C CYS A 418 -2.28 -25.80 -24.85
N SER A 419 -2.96 -26.85 -24.37
CA SER A 419 -4.44 -26.88 -24.26
C SER A 419 -4.98 -25.74 -23.39
N SER A 420 -4.16 -25.21 -22.48
CA SER A 420 -4.50 -24.03 -21.68
C SER A 420 -4.74 -22.77 -22.53
N VAL A 421 -4.13 -22.66 -23.73
CA VAL A 421 -4.38 -21.54 -24.66
C VAL A 421 -5.83 -21.57 -25.11
N ALA A 422 -6.35 -22.74 -25.51
CA ALA A 422 -7.76 -22.88 -25.90
C ALA A 422 -8.73 -22.70 -24.72
N ARG A 423 -8.31 -23.04 -23.50
CA ARG A 423 -9.15 -22.91 -22.31
C ARG A 423 -9.26 -21.49 -21.77
N PHE A 424 -8.15 -20.76 -21.73
CA PHE A 424 -8.03 -19.45 -21.07
C PHE A 424 -7.73 -18.29 -22.02
N GLY A 425 -7.49 -18.56 -23.31
CA GLY A 425 -7.34 -17.56 -24.36
C GLY A 425 -8.69 -17.18 -25.02
N PRO A 426 -8.65 -16.59 -26.22
CA PRO A 426 -9.84 -16.17 -26.96
C PRO A 426 -10.85 -17.28 -27.10
N PHE A 427 -12.11 -16.98 -26.79
CA PHE A 427 -13.24 -17.92 -26.93
C PHE A 427 -13.15 -19.18 -26.05
N GLY A 428 -12.23 -19.21 -25.08
CA GLY A 428 -12.15 -20.29 -24.11
C GLY A 428 -13.36 -20.35 -23.18
N ALA A 429 -13.60 -21.52 -22.60
CA ALA A 429 -14.71 -21.73 -21.65
C ALA A 429 -14.61 -20.86 -20.38
N GLY A 430 -13.46 -20.24 -20.14
CA GLY A 430 -13.21 -19.38 -18.99
C GLY A 430 -13.12 -20.17 -17.67
N GLY A 431 -13.32 -19.45 -16.57
CA GLY A 431 -13.30 -19.99 -15.21
C GLY A 431 -12.13 -19.49 -14.36
N PRO A 432 -12.05 -19.96 -13.09
CA PRO A 432 -10.98 -19.56 -12.19
C PRO A 432 -9.62 -20.01 -12.75
N VAL A 433 -8.72 -19.05 -12.92
CA VAL A 433 -7.37 -19.31 -13.42
C VAL A 433 -6.53 -19.95 -12.29
N PRO A 434 -6.07 -21.20 -12.45
CA PRO A 434 -5.24 -21.85 -11.43
C PRO A 434 -3.89 -21.12 -11.25
N ALA A 435 -3.19 -21.41 -10.15
CA ALA A 435 -1.84 -20.86 -9.93
C ALA A 435 -0.77 -21.49 -10.85
N ARG A 436 -1.06 -22.65 -11.44
CA ARG A 436 -0.18 -23.39 -12.35
C ARG A 436 -0.98 -23.94 -13.52
N CYS A 437 -0.30 -24.19 -14.63
CA CYS A 437 -0.92 -24.82 -15.78
C CYS A 437 -1.49 -26.19 -15.39
N PRO A 438 -2.74 -26.52 -15.74
CA PRO A 438 -3.31 -27.85 -15.48
C PRO A 438 -2.75 -28.93 -16.42
N GLU A 439 -2.08 -28.54 -17.51
CA GLU A 439 -1.54 -29.49 -18.49
C GLU A 439 -0.24 -30.12 -17.98
N PRO A 440 -0.11 -31.46 -18.02
CA PRO A 440 1.04 -32.15 -17.43
C PRO A 440 2.31 -32.06 -18.28
N ASP A 441 2.18 -31.85 -19.60
CA ASP A 441 3.29 -31.93 -20.55
C ASP A 441 3.59 -30.59 -21.22
N HIS A 442 4.73 -30.02 -20.87
CA HIS A 442 5.36 -28.87 -21.51
C HIS A 442 6.75 -29.23 -22.08
N SER A 443 6.98 -30.52 -22.39
CA SER A 443 8.21 -30.94 -23.04
C SER A 443 8.29 -30.43 -24.49
N GLY A 444 9.48 -30.01 -24.90
CA GLY A 444 9.72 -29.46 -26.24
C GLY A 444 9.26 -28.00 -26.40
N ASN A 445 9.02 -27.60 -27.66
CA ASN A 445 8.67 -26.23 -28.02
C ASN A 445 7.15 -25.98 -27.87
N VAL A 446 6.70 -25.74 -26.64
CA VAL A 446 5.27 -25.57 -26.31
C VAL A 446 4.98 -24.13 -25.93
N LEU A 447 3.99 -23.53 -26.61
CA LEU A 447 3.48 -22.20 -26.26
C LEU A 447 2.39 -22.33 -25.21
N CYS A 448 2.65 -21.81 -24.01
CA CYS A 448 1.76 -21.89 -22.88
C CYS A 448 1.69 -20.54 -22.14
N PRO A 449 0.50 -19.96 -21.91
CA PRO A 449 0.37 -18.69 -21.20
C PRO A 449 0.93 -18.71 -19.77
N PHE A 450 0.91 -19.88 -19.12
CA PHE A 450 1.52 -20.07 -17.80
C PHE A 450 3.06 -20.11 -17.83
N GLY A 451 3.69 -20.02 -19.00
CA GLY A 451 5.14 -19.79 -19.09
C GLY A 451 5.51 -18.34 -18.77
N PHE A 452 4.59 -17.38 -18.93
CA PHE A 452 4.85 -15.99 -18.60
C PHE A 452 4.80 -15.76 -17.09
N TRP A 453 5.80 -15.09 -16.55
CA TRP A 453 5.81 -14.66 -15.14
C TRP A 453 4.60 -13.81 -14.79
N GLY A 454 4.20 -12.89 -15.67
CA GLY A 454 3.07 -11.98 -15.44
C GLY A 454 1.70 -12.67 -15.38
N LEU A 455 1.57 -13.88 -15.91
CA LEU A 455 0.35 -14.68 -15.90
C LEU A 455 0.39 -15.80 -14.84
N SER A 456 1.55 -16.44 -14.68
CA SER A 456 1.72 -17.55 -13.74
C SER A 456 1.95 -17.11 -12.29
N SER A 457 2.43 -15.89 -12.08
CA SER A 457 2.86 -15.39 -10.77
C SER A 457 2.39 -13.96 -10.55
N VAL A 458 2.36 -13.54 -9.29
CA VAL A 458 2.14 -12.15 -8.92
C VAL A 458 3.49 -11.43 -8.96
N LEU A 459 3.55 -10.30 -9.66
CA LEU A 459 4.75 -9.49 -9.75
C LEU A 459 4.58 -8.21 -8.95
N GLU A 460 5.55 -7.90 -8.10
CA GLU A 460 5.63 -6.64 -7.37
C GLU A 460 6.95 -5.93 -7.68
N GLN A 461 6.88 -4.61 -7.90
CA GLN A 461 8.06 -3.79 -8.19
C GLN A 461 8.18 -2.58 -7.26
N PRO A 462 8.38 -2.77 -5.95
CA PRO A 462 8.37 -1.67 -5.00
C PRO A 462 9.49 -0.66 -5.26
N ALA A 463 9.11 0.58 -5.58
CA ALA A 463 10.04 1.70 -5.76
C ALA A 463 10.39 2.41 -4.44
N GLY A 464 9.65 2.12 -3.38
CA GLY A 464 9.85 2.70 -2.06
C GLY A 464 9.32 1.75 -0.97
N PRO A 465 9.10 2.26 0.25
CA PRO A 465 8.61 1.46 1.34
C PRO A 465 7.29 0.74 1.03
N LEU A 466 7.24 -0.57 1.30
CA LEU A 466 6.04 -1.36 1.12
C LEU A 466 4.84 -0.73 1.85
N ALA A 467 3.78 -0.49 1.10
CA ALA A 467 2.46 -0.16 1.62
C ALA A 467 1.59 -1.41 1.53
N TRP A 468 0.94 -1.75 2.65
CA TRP A 468 -0.03 -2.85 2.70
C TRP A 468 -1.45 -2.35 2.43
N GLN A 469 -1.68 -1.05 2.66
CA GLN A 469 -2.98 -0.44 2.57
C GLN A 469 -2.86 1.03 2.18
N VAL A 470 -3.75 1.49 1.27
CA VAL A 470 -3.86 2.90 0.88
C VAL A 470 -4.53 3.73 1.98
N ALA A 471 -5.68 3.27 2.49
CA ALA A 471 -6.42 3.96 3.53
C ALA A 471 -7.35 3.01 4.32
N PRO A 472 -7.74 3.37 5.56
CA PRO A 472 -8.47 2.50 6.48
C PRO A 472 -9.76 1.89 5.89
N ALA A 473 -10.12 0.69 6.35
CA ALA A 473 -11.17 -0.18 5.77
C ALA A 473 -12.60 0.41 5.70
N GLN A 474 -12.93 1.49 6.42
CA GLN A 474 -14.31 1.92 6.66
C GLN A 474 -14.89 2.99 5.71
N ARG A 475 -14.12 3.50 4.73
CA ARG A 475 -14.63 4.47 3.74
C ARG A 475 -14.83 3.79 2.38
N GLN A 476 -15.82 4.20 1.58
CA GLN A 476 -15.91 3.71 0.20
C GLN A 476 -14.64 4.10 -0.58
N VAL A 477 -14.21 3.26 -1.52
CA VAL A 477 -13.08 3.58 -2.40
C VAL A 477 -13.40 4.83 -3.21
N ARG A 478 -12.49 5.79 -3.22
CA ARG A 478 -12.59 7.00 -4.05
C ARG A 478 -11.54 6.97 -5.14
N VAL A 479 -11.99 7.15 -6.37
CA VAL A 479 -11.15 7.26 -7.55
C VAL A 479 -11.25 8.69 -8.04
N ALA A 480 -10.13 9.41 -8.03
CA ALA A 480 -10.04 10.69 -8.71
C ALA A 480 -9.40 10.49 -10.07
N LEU A 481 -10.15 10.84 -11.11
CA LEU A 481 -9.78 10.77 -12.50
C LEU A 481 -9.27 12.14 -12.96
N ALA A 482 -8.00 12.20 -13.34
CA ALA A 482 -7.42 13.35 -14.01
C ALA A 482 -7.21 13.01 -15.48
N VAL A 483 -7.82 13.78 -16.37
CA VAL A 483 -7.77 13.55 -17.82
C VAL A 483 -7.09 14.70 -18.53
N ASP A 484 -6.17 14.37 -19.43
CA ASP A 484 -5.60 15.31 -20.38
C ASP A 484 -6.68 15.82 -21.37
N PRO A 485 -6.91 17.15 -21.44
CA PRO A 485 -7.84 17.74 -22.40
C PRO A 485 -7.48 17.48 -23.88
N ALA A 486 -6.23 17.08 -24.18
CA ALA A 486 -5.78 16.81 -25.55
C ALA A 486 -6.17 15.43 -26.09
N LEU A 487 -6.60 14.50 -25.23
CA LEU A 487 -7.00 13.15 -25.62
C LEU A 487 -8.33 13.12 -26.40
N ASP A 488 -8.57 12.02 -27.12
CA ASP A 488 -9.85 11.83 -27.81
C ASP A 488 -11.00 11.85 -26.79
N ARG A 489 -11.88 12.84 -26.95
CA ARG A 489 -12.98 13.08 -26.03
C ARG A 489 -14.02 11.97 -26.05
N ALA A 490 -14.29 11.36 -27.22
CA ALA A 490 -15.26 10.29 -27.34
C ALA A 490 -14.77 9.01 -26.67
N LEU A 491 -13.49 8.67 -26.85
CA LEU A 491 -12.86 7.54 -26.15
C LEU A 491 -12.77 7.79 -24.64
N THR A 492 -12.47 9.03 -24.22
CA THR A 492 -12.49 9.41 -22.81
C THR A 492 -13.88 9.26 -22.20
N GLN A 493 -14.92 9.78 -22.85
CA GLN A 493 -16.29 9.70 -22.35
C GLN A 493 -16.78 8.25 -22.24
N ARG A 494 -16.40 7.42 -23.20
CA ARG A 494 -16.64 5.98 -23.18
C ARG A 494 -15.93 5.32 -21.99
N HIS A 495 -14.64 5.60 -21.80
CA HIS A 495 -13.88 5.10 -20.65
C HIS A 495 -14.51 5.50 -19.30
N VAL A 496 -14.93 6.75 -19.16
CA VAL A 496 -15.64 7.23 -17.96
C VAL A 496 -16.97 6.49 -17.77
N ALA A 497 -17.74 6.29 -18.84
CA ALA A 497 -19.00 5.55 -18.77
C ALA A 497 -18.78 4.07 -18.40
N GLU A 498 -17.73 3.44 -18.94
CA GLU A 498 -17.32 2.08 -18.57
C GLU A 498 -16.90 2.00 -17.11
N LEU A 499 -16.08 2.95 -16.62
CA LEU A 499 -15.72 3.04 -15.20
C LEU A 499 -16.96 3.14 -14.29
N MET A 500 -17.92 3.99 -14.66
CA MET A 500 -19.19 4.14 -13.94
C MET A 500 -20.08 2.89 -14.00
N SER A 501 -19.84 1.96 -14.94
CA SER A 501 -20.50 0.65 -14.96
C SER A 501 -19.88 -0.35 -14.00
N PHE A 502 -18.59 -0.18 -13.68
CA PHE A 502 -17.86 -1.04 -12.75
C PHE A 502 -17.86 -0.53 -11.31
N LEU A 503 -17.95 0.78 -11.13
CA LEU A 503 -17.87 1.46 -9.83
C LEU A 503 -19.09 2.36 -9.61
N PRO A 504 -19.60 2.49 -8.37
CA PRO A 504 -20.69 3.43 -8.08
C PRO A 504 -20.31 4.86 -8.50
N PRO A 505 -21.19 5.63 -9.18
CA PRO A 505 -20.84 6.94 -9.72
C PRO A 505 -20.31 7.94 -8.67
N ASP A 506 -20.74 7.84 -7.41
CA ASP A 506 -20.30 8.67 -6.29
C ASP A 506 -18.88 8.35 -5.79
N THR A 507 -18.30 7.24 -6.24
CA THR A 507 -16.90 6.88 -5.98
C THR A 507 -15.93 7.55 -6.95
N ILE A 508 -16.41 8.07 -8.08
CA ILE A 508 -15.58 8.65 -9.13
C ILE A 508 -15.73 10.17 -9.11
N SER A 509 -14.63 10.89 -8.85
CA SER A 509 -14.52 12.31 -9.21
C SER A 509 -13.72 12.41 -10.52
N SER A 510 -14.14 13.24 -11.46
CA SER A 510 -13.41 13.43 -12.72
C SER A 510 -13.19 14.90 -13.00
N ALA A 511 -11.97 15.27 -13.34
CA ALA A 511 -11.61 16.60 -13.80
C ALA A 511 -10.73 16.52 -15.05
N TYR A 512 -11.00 17.40 -16.01
CA TYR A 512 -10.07 17.67 -17.10
C TYR A 512 -9.02 18.63 -16.58
N VAL A 513 -7.76 18.19 -16.54
CA VAL A 513 -6.68 18.93 -15.89
C VAL A 513 -5.47 18.94 -16.81
N SER A 514 -5.00 20.15 -17.16
CA SER A 514 -3.73 20.27 -17.89
C SER A 514 -2.57 19.70 -17.06
N PRO A 515 -1.49 19.22 -17.68
CA PRO A 515 -0.33 18.69 -16.95
C PRO A 515 0.20 19.64 -15.88
N SER A 516 0.30 20.93 -16.22
CA SER A 516 0.71 22.01 -15.29
C SER A 516 -0.29 22.29 -14.15
N GLY A 517 -1.55 21.88 -14.30
CA GLY A 517 -2.59 22.02 -13.29
C GLY A 517 -2.73 20.79 -12.38
N LEU A 518 -2.07 19.67 -12.73
CA LEU A 518 -2.26 18.38 -12.08
C LEU A 518 -1.93 18.42 -10.59
N SER A 519 -0.75 18.94 -10.21
CA SER A 519 -0.35 19.04 -8.80
C SER A 519 -1.38 19.78 -7.96
N ARG A 520 -1.92 20.91 -8.47
CA ARG A 520 -2.93 21.71 -7.78
C ARG A 520 -4.26 20.98 -7.65
N ALA A 521 -4.71 20.33 -8.71
CA ALA A 521 -5.96 19.57 -8.70
C ALA A 521 -5.90 18.38 -7.73
N LEU A 522 -4.73 17.75 -7.59
CA LEU A 522 -4.52 16.58 -6.74
C LEU A 522 -4.23 16.92 -5.27
N ALA A 523 -3.70 18.12 -4.97
CA ALA A 523 -3.30 18.49 -3.60
C ALA A 523 -4.46 18.49 -2.60
N GLU A 524 -5.68 18.79 -3.05
CA GLU A 524 -6.87 18.91 -2.20
C GLU A 524 -7.75 17.64 -2.21
N GLU A 525 -7.53 16.76 -3.18
CA GLU A 525 -8.38 15.60 -3.44
C GLU A 525 -8.00 14.44 -2.51
N ARG A 526 -8.94 13.93 -1.71
CA ARG A 526 -8.70 12.75 -0.85
C ARG A 526 -9.13 11.47 -1.56
N ALA A 527 -8.36 11.06 -2.56
CA ALA A 527 -8.61 9.83 -3.30
C ALA A 527 -7.95 8.63 -2.60
N ASP A 528 -8.40 7.43 -2.95
CA ASP A 528 -7.64 6.19 -2.74
C ASP A 528 -6.86 5.83 -3.99
N VAL A 529 -7.45 6.12 -5.15
CA VAL A 529 -6.83 5.90 -6.44
C VAL A 529 -6.80 7.19 -7.23
N LEU A 530 -5.62 7.53 -7.74
CA LEU A 530 -5.46 8.58 -8.74
C LEU A 530 -5.34 7.91 -10.10
N HIS A 531 -6.41 7.96 -10.89
CA HIS A 531 -6.43 7.44 -12.25
C HIS A 531 -6.02 8.55 -13.21
N LEU A 532 -4.81 8.47 -13.75
CA LEU A 532 -4.22 9.46 -14.64
C LEU A 532 -4.38 8.99 -16.10
N VAL A 533 -5.22 9.70 -16.84
CA VAL A 533 -5.50 9.42 -18.26
C VAL A 533 -4.83 10.52 -19.09
N TYR A 534 -3.58 10.26 -19.48
CA TYR A 534 -2.70 11.20 -20.18
C TYR A 534 -2.03 10.51 -21.37
N ASP A 535 -1.61 11.28 -22.37
CA ASP A 535 -0.77 10.78 -23.45
C ASP A 535 0.67 10.51 -22.97
N GLU A 536 1.42 9.69 -23.71
CA GLU A 536 2.82 9.38 -23.38
C GLU A 536 3.70 10.64 -23.39
N GLY A 537 4.56 10.78 -22.38
CA GLY A 537 5.55 11.86 -22.31
C GLY A 537 4.99 13.24 -21.99
N VAL A 538 3.66 13.38 -21.86
CA VAL A 538 3.01 14.65 -21.49
C VAL A 538 3.18 14.98 -20.01
N LEU A 539 3.21 13.95 -19.16
CA LEU A 539 3.49 14.12 -17.74
C LEU A 539 5.00 14.25 -17.52
N GLU A 540 5.45 15.46 -17.24
CA GLU A 540 6.80 15.69 -16.71
C GLU A 540 6.86 15.25 -15.23
N THR A 541 8.06 15.30 -14.65
CA THR A 541 8.27 15.06 -13.21
C THR A 541 7.33 15.97 -12.42
N VAL A 542 6.25 15.39 -11.91
CA VAL A 542 5.23 16.14 -11.20
C VAL A 542 5.85 16.62 -9.90
N GLU A 543 6.15 17.92 -9.79
CA GLU A 543 6.50 18.56 -8.52
C GLU A 543 5.23 18.59 -7.66
N VAL A 544 5.03 17.50 -6.91
CA VAL A 544 4.04 17.45 -5.85
C VAL A 544 4.80 17.62 -4.55
N GLU A 545 4.57 18.73 -3.85
CA GLU A 545 4.88 18.81 -2.43
C GLU A 545 3.99 17.80 -1.70
N GLY A 546 4.53 16.59 -1.47
CA GLY A 546 3.99 15.48 -0.69
C GLY A 546 2.46 15.43 -0.52
N TRP A 547 1.80 14.48 -1.18
CA TRP A 547 0.36 14.29 -0.99
C TRP A 547 0.02 14.06 0.49
N PRO A 548 -1.05 14.68 1.00
CA PRO A 548 -1.48 14.52 2.39
C PRO A 548 -2.02 13.11 2.68
N HIS A 549 -2.08 12.24 1.68
CA HIS A 549 -2.55 10.87 1.70
C HIS A 549 -1.65 10.01 0.77
N ARG A 550 -1.69 8.67 0.91
CA ARG A 550 -0.85 7.74 0.12
C ARG A 550 -1.67 7.01 -0.95
N PRO A 551 -2.20 7.69 -1.99
CA PRO A 551 -3.04 7.04 -2.99
C PRO A 551 -2.24 6.01 -3.78
N LEU A 552 -2.94 5.03 -4.36
CA LEU A 552 -2.43 4.23 -5.46
C LEU A 552 -2.59 5.04 -6.75
N VAL A 553 -1.53 5.19 -7.53
CA VAL A 553 -1.63 5.84 -8.85
C VAL A 553 -1.86 4.76 -9.90
N VAL A 554 -2.80 4.96 -10.81
CA VAL A 554 -3.02 4.10 -11.97
C VAL A 554 -2.92 4.99 -13.20
N THR A 555 -2.11 4.62 -14.19
CA THR A 555 -1.95 5.40 -15.42
C THR A 555 -2.36 4.59 -16.64
N THR A 556 -2.87 5.28 -17.66
CA THR A 556 -3.17 4.65 -18.98
C THR A 556 -1.97 4.59 -19.90
N SER A 557 -0.90 5.30 -19.58
CA SER A 557 0.29 5.45 -20.42
C SER A 557 1.57 5.16 -19.64
N PRO A 558 2.70 4.86 -20.32
CA PRO A 558 3.96 4.57 -19.66
C PRO A 558 4.40 5.66 -18.70
N ALA A 559 4.60 5.26 -17.44
CA ALA A 559 4.95 6.19 -16.36
C ALA A 559 6.10 5.66 -15.48
N ALA A 560 6.85 4.65 -15.94
CA ALA A 560 7.96 4.05 -15.18
C ALA A 560 8.99 5.10 -14.70
N HIS A 561 9.26 6.12 -15.52
CA HIS A 561 10.17 7.23 -15.19
C HIS A 561 9.64 8.18 -14.10
N LEU A 562 8.33 8.16 -13.83
CA LEU A 562 7.67 8.98 -12.80
C LEU A 562 7.48 8.22 -11.48
N VAL A 563 7.72 6.91 -11.46
CA VAL A 563 7.43 6.06 -10.29
C VAL A 563 8.16 6.57 -9.04
N ASP A 564 9.44 6.92 -9.14
CA ASP A 564 10.21 7.45 -8.01
C ASP A 564 9.65 8.80 -7.52
N ALA A 565 9.36 9.71 -8.46
CA ALA A 565 8.76 11.01 -8.15
C ALA A 565 7.39 10.86 -7.46
N LEU A 566 6.56 9.92 -7.90
CA LEU A 566 5.24 9.68 -7.31
C LEU A 566 5.33 8.96 -5.95
N VAL A 567 6.14 7.93 -5.83
CA VAL A 567 6.22 7.12 -4.59
C VAL A 567 7.07 7.80 -3.52
N ASN A 568 8.30 8.20 -3.86
CA ASN A 568 9.26 8.76 -2.91
C ASN A 568 9.18 10.28 -2.80
N GLY A 569 8.82 10.98 -3.88
CA GLY A 569 8.59 12.43 -3.87
C GLY A 569 7.21 12.79 -3.33
N ALA A 570 6.15 12.29 -3.96
CA ALA A 570 4.76 12.64 -3.65
C ALA A 570 4.12 11.77 -2.55
N GLY A 571 4.71 10.61 -2.20
CA GLY A 571 4.22 9.76 -1.12
C GLY A 571 3.14 8.74 -1.52
N ALA A 572 2.98 8.43 -2.81
CA ALA A 572 2.07 7.39 -3.29
C ALA A 572 2.29 6.04 -2.56
N ALA A 573 1.23 5.25 -2.40
CA ALA A 573 1.36 3.86 -1.94
C ALA A 573 1.95 2.94 -3.02
N GLY A 574 1.85 3.34 -4.29
CA GLY A 574 2.37 2.61 -5.43
C GLY A 574 1.89 3.21 -6.75
N VAL A 575 2.39 2.68 -7.85
CA VAL A 575 1.97 3.04 -9.21
C VAL A 575 1.64 1.78 -10.00
N ILE A 576 0.57 1.79 -10.79
CA ILE A 576 0.28 0.78 -11.80
C ILE A 576 0.27 1.48 -13.15
N CYS A 577 1.12 1.05 -14.07
CA CYS A 577 1.23 1.64 -15.40
C CYS A 577 1.61 0.58 -16.43
N PRO A 578 1.25 0.76 -17.71
CA PRO A 578 1.83 -0.04 -18.77
C PRO A 578 3.30 0.32 -18.97
N GLU A 579 4.12 -0.62 -19.44
CA GLU A 579 5.54 -0.39 -19.77
C GLU A 579 5.77 0.09 -21.20
N VAL A 580 4.77 -0.08 -22.06
CA VAL A 580 4.78 0.39 -23.45
C VAL A 580 3.52 1.18 -23.75
N PRO A 581 3.51 2.01 -24.81
CA PRO A 581 2.31 2.71 -25.23
C PRO A 581 1.19 1.73 -25.58
N VAL A 582 -0.02 2.07 -25.16
CA VAL A 582 -1.25 1.28 -25.30
C VAL A 582 -2.31 2.24 -25.87
N ASP A 583 -3.12 1.77 -26.81
CA ASP A 583 -4.26 2.53 -27.33
C ASP A 583 -5.14 3.07 -26.19
N GLN A 584 -5.60 4.33 -26.32
CA GLN A 584 -6.32 5.04 -25.27
C GLN A 584 -7.54 4.25 -24.75
N GLY A 585 -8.34 3.67 -25.64
CA GLY A 585 -9.55 2.98 -25.23
C GLY A 585 -9.24 1.60 -24.63
N MET A 586 -8.21 0.91 -25.12
CA MET A 586 -7.71 -0.32 -24.49
C MET A 586 -7.17 -0.05 -23.09
N ALA A 587 -6.38 1.01 -22.92
CA ALA A 587 -5.82 1.40 -21.64
C ALA A 587 -6.93 1.79 -20.64
N GLY A 588 -7.96 2.48 -21.15
CA GLY A 588 -9.17 2.77 -20.38
C GLY A 588 -9.88 1.50 -19.92
N TRP A 589 -10.18 0.59 -20.83
CA TRP A 589 -10.82 -0.69 -20.54
C TRP A 589 -10.03 -1.53 -19.50
N ALA A 590 -8.71 -1.66 -19.69
CA ALA A 590 -7.82 -2.34 -18.75
C ALA A 590 -7.81 -1.66 -17.37
N GLY A 591 -7.76 -0.32 -17.35
CA GLY A 591 -7.87 0.47 -16.13
C GLY A 591 -9.19 0.22 -15.40
N GLY A 592 -10.32 0.17 -16.11
CA GLY A 592 -11.63 -0.11 -15.52
C GLY A 592 -11.72 -1.48 -14.86
N MET A 593 -11.27 -2.52 -15.57
CA MET A 593 -11.20 -3.90 -15.04
C MET A 593 -10.31 -4.01 -13.79
N LEU A 594 -9.17 -3.31 -13.79
CA LEU A 594 -8.24 -3.28 -12.66
C LEU A 594 -8.86 -2.56 -11.46
N LEU A 595 -9.42 -1.37 -11.67
CA LEU A 595 -10.02 -0.54 -10.62
C LEU A 595 -11.22 -1.24 -9.98
N ALA A 596 -12.05 -1.94 -10.76
CA ALA A 596 -13.15 -2.75 -10.25
C ALA A 596 -12.67 -3.81 -9.24
N ARG A 597 -11.58 -4.53 -9.58
CA ARG A 597 -10.99 -5.56 -8.71
C ARG A 597 -10.41 -4.97 -7.43
N LEU A 598 -9.65 -3.89 -7.57
CA LEU A 598 -9.08 -3.15 -6.43
C LEU A 598 -10.17 -2.63 -5.49
N ALA A 599 -11.25 -2.07 -6.04
CA ALA A 599 -12.39 -1.59 -5.28
C ALA A 599 -13.17 -2.72 -4.59
N GLY A 600 -13.21 -3.91 -5.21
CA GLY A 600 -13.71 -5.14 -4.60
C GLY A 600 -12.80 -5.73 -3.51
N GLY A 601 -11.72 -5.04 -3.15
CA GLY A 601 -10.81 -5.43 -2.07
C GLY A 601 -9.72 -6.41 -2.51
N MET A 602 -9.57 -6.72 -3.80
CA MET A 602 -8.50 -7.59 -4.28
C MET A 602 -7.12 -6.93 -4.06
N PRO A 603 -6.09 -7.67 -3.60
CA PRO A 603 -4.72 -7.18 -3.56
C PRO A 603 -4.24 -6.72 -4.95
N ALA A 604 -3.45 -5.66 -5.01
CA ALA A 604 -3.00 -5.05 -6.25
C ALA A 604 -2.28 -6.03 -7.17
N GLY A 605 -1.44 -6.90 -6.61
CA GLY A 605 -0.71 -7.91 -7.37
C GLY A 605 -1.63 -8.91 -8.06
N GLU A 606 -2.64 -9.42 -7.34
CA GLU A 606 -3.62 -10.34 -7.91
C GLU A 606 -4.58 -9.61 -8.87
N ALA A 607 -4.93 -8.35 -8.58
CA ALA A 607 -5.77 -7.53 -9.45
C ALA A 607 -5.11 -7.30 -10.82
N VAL A 608 -3.81 -6.96 -10.84
CA VAL A 608 -3.03 -6.85 -12.08
C VAL A 608 -2.97 -8.21 -12.77
N ARG A 609 -2.61 -9.29 -12.07
CA ARG A 609 -2.52 -10.64 -12.65
C ARG A 609 -3.84 -11.08 -13.29
N GLN A 610 -4.98 -10.90 -12.62
CA GLN A 610 -6.30 -11.26 -13.16
C GLN A 610 -6.70 -10.39 -14.34
N THR A 611 -6.33 -9.10 -14.33
CA THR A 611 -6.55 -8.20 -15.47
C THR A 611 -5.79 -8.69 -16.70
N ARG A 612 -4.53 -9.15 -16.54
CA ARG A 612 -3.74 -9.75 -17.64
C ARG A 612 -4.41 -10.99 -18.24
N TRP A 613 -4.95 -11.87 -17.39
CA TRP A 613 -5.69 -13.05 -17.84
C TRP A 613 -6.99 -12.70 -18.57
N GLU A 614 -7.74 -11.71 -18.08
CA GLU A 614 -8.95 -11.26 -18.76
C GLU A 614 -8.64 -10.65 -20.14
N MET A 615 -7.56 -9.87 -20.24
CA MET A 615 -7.08 -9.35 -21.53
C MET A 615 -6.70 -10.48 -22.48
N LEU A 616 -5.95 -11.48 -22.01
CA LEU A 616 -5.59 -12.65 -22.81
C LEU A 616 -6.84 -13.44 -23.25
N GLY A 617 -7.83 -13.59 -22.38
CA GLY A 617 -9.11 -14.25 -22.69
C GLY A 617 -9.91 -13.55 -23.80
N ARG A 618 -9.61 -12.28 -24.10
CA ARG A 618 -10.14 -11.53 -25.25
C ARG A 618 -9.17 -11.48 -26.44
N GLY A 619 -8.02 -12.13 -26.36
CA GLY A 619 -7.01 -12.15 -27.42
C GLY A 619 -6.02 -11.01 -27.39
N ASN A 620 -5.90 -10.36 -26.24
CA ASN A 620 -5.04 -9.21 -26.08
C ASN A 620 -3.85 -9.53 -25.16
N VAL A 621 -2.67 -9.68 -25.77
CA VAL A 621 -1.43 -9.99 -25.04
C VAL A 621 -0.81 -8.76 -24.36
N LEU A 622 -1.25 -7.54 -24.68
CA LEU A 622 -0.70 -6.31 -24.08
C LEU A 622 -1.03 -6.16 -22.59
N GLY A 623 -1.87 -7.03 -22.02
CA GLY A 623 -1.94 -7.17 -20.56
C GLY A 623 -0.55 -7.41 -19.95
N LEU A 624 0.34 -8.12 -20.64
CA LEU A 624 1.72 -8.34 -20.20
C LEU A 624 2.55 -7.05 -20.07
N ALA A 625 2.11 -5.92 -20.64
CA ALA A 625 2.76 -4.64 -20.43
C ALA A 625 2.34 -3.96 -19.11
N LEU A 626 1.19 -4.32 -18.52
CA LEU A 626 0.70 -3.70 -17.29
C LEU A 626 1.57 -4.12 -16.11
N THR A 627 2.16 -3.16 -15.39
CA THR A 627 3.12 -3.42 -14.31
C THR A 627 2.71 -2.76 -13.00
N LEU A 628 2.96 -3.45 -11.88
CA LEU A 628 2.72 -2.97 -10.52
C LEU A 628 4.04 -2.52 -9.88
N HIS A 629 4.19 -1.22 -9.66
CA HIS A 629 5.25 -0.60 -8.88
C HIS A 629 4.82 -0.35 -7.43
N ALA A 630 4.48 -1.43 -6.72
CA ALA A 630 4.08 -1.43 -5.32
C ALA A 630 4.27 -2.83 -4.74
N GLY A 631 3.96 -3.03 -3.45
CA GLY A 631 3.82 -4.37 -2.88
C GLY A 631 2.62 -5.12 -3.47
N ALA A 632 2.77 -6.42 -3.72
CA ALA A 632 1.72 -7.30 -4.26
C ALA A 632 0.46 -7.32 -3.39
N ASP A 633 0.66 -7.27 -2.07
CA ASP A 633 -0.39 -7.37 -1.07
C ASP A 633 -1.05 -6.00 -0.77
N LEU A 634 -0.66 -4.94 -1.48
CA LEU A 634 -1.28 -3.62 -1.33
C LEU A 634 -2.78 -3.71 -1.62
N ARG A 635 -3.60 -3.31 -0.65
CA ARG A 635 -5.04 -3.15 -0.82
C ARG A 635 -5.44 -1.69 -0.74
N LEU A 636 -6.59 -1.35 -1.33
CA LEU A 636 -7.17 -0.04 -1.09
C LEU A 636 -7.70 0.12 0.34
N ARG A 637 -7.98 -1.00 1.03
CA ARG A 637 -8.71 -1.11 2.29
C ARG A 637 -8.24 -2.25 3.18
#